data_AF-A0A3M9Z2T9-F1
#
_entry.id   AF-A0A3M9Z2T9-F1
#
_cell.length_a   1.000
_cell.length_b   1.000
_cell.length_c   1.000
_cell.angle_alpha   90.00
_cell.angle_beta   90.00
_cell.angle_gamma   90.00
#
_symmetry.space_group_name_H-M   'P 1'
#
loop_
_entity.id
_entity.type
_entity.pdbx_description
1 polymer ?
#
loop_
_entity_poly.entity_id
_entity_poly.type
_entity_poly.pdbx_seq_one_letter_code
_entity_poly.pdbx_strand_id
1 'polypeptide(L)'
;MTDTTLKGFASLPADTFAAGPAAGKAVSANGRTGPFTQGQPVQGFSAVQFADQNTYWFMADNGFGSKTNSADFLLRIYRVEPNFRDTANGDGSVKLGDSFIQLADPDKKIPFPIVNDSSSERLLTGADFDVESFTLAPDGTIWVGDEFGPYLLHFDSSGKLLDAPIAIPNIPNFQTLDGKPPIVIGHRGSSGLRPEHTLEAYELAIEQGADYIEPDLVSTKDGVLIARHENEISGTTDVASRPEFADRKTTKTIDGIEYTGWFAEDFTLAEIKTLRAIERLPFRSPFFNGQFEVPTLQEVIDLAKRKSAETGRTIGIYPETKHPTYHDSIGLSLEEPLVEILKQNGLDKADSPVFIQSFEVANLKELNQKIDVPLVQLFDAADIALDGTLIENQPYDFVVSGDKRTYGDLRTPEGLKEVATYADGIGPWKRMIVSVKGTDADGDGKADDVNGDGAVNDADKTTTAPTMLVQDAHDAGLLVHPYTFRNEGLYLARDYNGDPELEYRQFIQLGVDGYFTDFPATGDKVRDQAAQGEVKSPDHPDVLAGTALANLGRSRGLEGMAISPDGTKIYPLLEGAVIGDPSNALRIYEYDLQTQTYADELIGYYRLENPSHAIGDFTVVNDNQYLVIERDNNQGSAAKFKKIYKVDFSQKDDSGYVAKQEVADLLNIQDPGDLNQDGNTTYTMPFQTIEDVLVIDQNTILVANDNNYPFSVGRPPAIDNNEIVVLQLSQPLNLDPKVGLAGLGGSMAGLSTDLGMGSLA
;
A
#
# COMPACT_ATOMS: atom_id res chain seq x y z
N MET A 1 2.49 -32.56 7.17
CA MET A 1 2.11 -32.81 5.77
C MET A 1 0.67 -33.27 5.80
N THR A 2 -0.22 -32.51 5.18
CA THR A 2 -1.61 -32.89 4.94
C THR A 2 -1.65 -33.84 3.75
N ASP A 3 -1.89 -35.13 3.98
CA ASP A 3 -1.95 -36.11 2.89
C ASP A 3 -3.27 -35.92 2.12
N THR A 4 -3.21 -35.31 0.93
CA THR A 4 -4.38 -35.15 0.05
C THR A 4 -4.31 -36.21 -1.05
N THR A 5 -5.44 -36.83 -1.39
CA THR A 5 -5.51 -37.88 -2.42
C THR A 5 -6.37 -37.42 -3.59
N LEU A 6 -5.89 -37.59 -4.81
CA LEU A 6 -6.66 -37.38 -6.02
C LEU A 6 -7.80 -38.41 -6.05
N LYS A 7 -9.03 -37.92 -6.06
CA LYS A 7 -10.23 -38.74 -6.14
C LYS A 7 -10.77 -38.84 -7.52
N GLY A 8 -10.80 -37.75 -8.27
CA GLY A 8 -11.32 -37.70 -9.64
C GLY A 8 -10.49 -36.74 -10.48
N PHE A 9 -10.37 -37.07 -11.76
CA PHE A 9 -9.64 -36.26 -12.74
C PHE A 9 -10.47 -36.11 -14.02
N ALA A 10 -10.58 -34.89 -14.52
CA ALA A 10 -11.08 -34.58 -15.84
C ALA A 10 -10.26 -33.44 -16.47
N SER A 11 -10.21 -33.38 -17.79
CA SER A 11 -9.44 -32.35 -18.50
C SER A 11 -10.20 -31.84 -19.71
N LEU A 12 -10.34 -30.51 -19.80
CA LEU A 12 -10.88 -29.81 -20.95
C LEU A 12 -9.73 -29.34 -21.85
N PRO A 13 -9.69 -29.73 -23.14
CA PRO A 13 -8.64 -29.29 -24.04
C PRO A 13 -8.52 -27.76 -24.13
N ALA A 14 -7.29 -27.25 -24.16
CA ALA A 14 -7.01 -25.81 -24.25
C ALA A 14 -7.61 -25.13 -25.51
N ASP A 15 -7.64 -25.84 -26.63
CA ASP A 15 -8.24 -25.33 -27.88
C ASP A 15 -9.76 -25.64 -27.93
N THR A 16 -10.49 -25.36 -26.85
CA THR A 16 -11.96 -25.46 -26.80
C THR A 16 -12.60 -24.10 -27.07
N PHE A 17 -13.62 -24.07 -27.94
CA PHE A 17 -14.31 -22.85 -28.36
C PHE A 17 -15.83 -22.99 -28.24
N ALA A 18 -16.49 -21.89 -27.88
CA ALA A 18 -17.94 -21.72 -27.88
C ALA A 18 -18.37 -20.77 -29.02
N ALA A 19 -19.64 -20.89 -29.42
CA ALA A 19 -20.21 -20.03 -30.45
C ALA A 19 -20.12 -18.54 -30.07
N GLY A 20 -19.72 -17.71 -31.03
CA GLY A 20 -19.55 -16.28 -30.85
C GLY A 20 -18.71 -15.64 -31.96
N PRO A 21 -18.51 -14.33 -31.93
CA PRO A 21 -17.57 -13.66 -32.84
C PRO A 21 -16.14 -14.19 -32.62
N ALA A 22 -15.27 -14.01 -33.61
CA ALA A 22 -13.86 -14.35 -33.46
C ALA A 22 -13.19 -13.47 -32.40
N ALA A 23 -12.33 -14.05 -31.57
CA ALA A 23 -11.58 -13.36 -30.51
C ALA A 23 -10.06 -13.48 -30.71
N GLY A 24 -9.29 -12.76 -29.91
CA GLY A 24 -7.83 -12.93 -29.81
C GLY A 24 -7.08 -12.29 -30.95
N LYS A 25 -7.61 -11.22 -31.56
CA LYS A 25 -6.94 -10.50 -32.66
C LYS A 25 -5.53 -10.03 -32.29
N ALA A 26 -5.29 -9.71 -31.02
CA ALA A 26 -4.00 -9.28 -30.49
C ALA A 26 -3.14 -10.44 -29.92
N VAL A 27 -3.57 -11.69 -30.08
CA VAL A 27 -2.93 -12.86 -29.46
C VAL A 27 -2.00 -13.55 -30.45
N SER A 28 -0.76 -13.76 -30.03
CA SER A 28 0.22 -14.61 -30.72
C SER A 28 1.21 -15.20 -29.72
N ALA A 29 0.93 -16.39 -29.19
CA ALA A 29 1.78 -17.08 -28.21
C ALA A 29 1.66 -18.61 -28.36
N ASN A 30 2.73 -19.34 -28.01
CA ASN A 30 2.75 -20.82 -27.97
C ASN A 30 2.16 -21.52 -29.21
N GLY A 31 2.42 -20.96 -30.39
CA GLY A 31 1.96 -21.49 -31.68
C GLY A 31 0.49 -21.24 -32.01
N ARG A 32 -0.22 -20.43 -31.20
CA ARG A 32 -1.57 -19.93 -31.49
C ARG A 32 -1.48 -18.47 -31.87
N THR A 33 -2.09 -18.11 -33.00
CA THR A 33 -2.20 -16.73 -33.47
C THR A 33 -3.64 -16.49 -33.86
N GLY A 34 -4.26 -15.48 -33.26
CA GLY A 34 -5.62 -15.10 -33.59
C GLY A 34 -5.73 -14.24 -34.86
N PRO A 35 -6.94 -13.81 -35.24
CA PRO A 35 -8.19 -14.08 -34.53
C PRO A 35 -8.62 -15.55 -34.66
N PHE A 36 -9.16 -16.12 -33.59
CA PHE A 36 -9.68 -17.48 -33.55
C PHE A 36 -11.05 -17.52 -34.22
N THR A 37 -11.12 -18.03 -35.44
CA THR A 37 -12.35 -18.03 -36.25
C THR A 37 -13.36 -19.10 -35.85
N GLN A 38 -12.96 -20.01 -34.97
CA GLN A 38 -13.80 -21.06 -34.40
C GLN A 38 -14.85 -20.51 -33.42
N GLY A 39 -14.61 -19.32 -32.85
CA GLY A 39 -15.50 -18.66 -31.89
C GLY A 39 -14.74 -18.07 -30.71
N GLN A 40 -15.42 -17.97 -29.57
CA GLN A 40 -14.85 -17.51 -28.31
C GLN A 40 -14.14 -18.68 -27.61
N PRO A 41 -12.87 -18.55 -27.19
CA PRO A 41 -12.23 -19.56 -26.36
C PRO A 41 -13.02 -19.80 -25.06
N VAL A 42 -13.04 -21.05 -24.59
CA VAL A 42 -13.66 -21.46 -23.32
C VAL A 42 -12.56 -21.86 -22.35
N GLN A 43 -11.85 -20.85 -21.87
CA GLN A 43 -10.61 -20.97 -21.09
C GLN A 43 -10.61 -19.85 -20.04
N GLY A 44 -9.56 -19.72 -19.22
CA GLY A 44 -9.55 -18.61 -18.24
C GLY A 44 -10.34 -18.91 -16.97
N PHE A 45 -10.44 -20.17 -16.51
CA PHE A 45 -11.37 -20.49 -15.43
C PHE A 45 -10.92 -19.88 -14.10
N SER A 46 -11.55 -18.77 -13.71
CA SER A 46 -11.20 -17.99 -12.53
C SER A 46 -12.17 -18.17 -11.36
N ALA A 47 -13.27 -18.90 -11.54
CA ALA A 47 -14.16 -19.26 -10.45
C ALA A 47 -15.13 -20.35 -10.84
N VAL A 48 -15.61 -21.07 -9.81
CA VAL A 48 -16.51 -22.21 -9.96
C VAL A 48 -17.67 -22.19 -8.97
N GLN A 49 -18.87 -22.53 -9.43
CA GLN A 49 -20.05 -22.79 -8.59
C GLN A 49 -20.82 -24.01 -9.07
N PHE A 50 -21.65 -24.60 -8.19
CA PHE A 50 -22.56 -25.67 -8.61
C PHE A 50 -23.60 -25.15 -9.60
N ALA A 51 -23.75 -25.82 -10.74
CA ALA A 51 -24.91 -25.64 -11.61
C ALA A 51 -26.03 -26.62 -11.24
N ASP A 52 -25.65 -27.87 -10.96
CA ASP A 52 -26.48 -28.91 -10.35
C ASP A 52 -25.58 -29.96 -9.67
N GLN A 53 -26.09 -31.17 -9.41
CA GLN A 53 -25.34 -32.22 -8.70
C GLN A 53 -24.07 -32.70 -9.43
N ASN A 54 -24.04 -32.63 -10.77
CA ASN A 54 -22.94 -33.19 -11.57
C ASN A 54 -22.36 -32.19 -12.59
N THR A 55 -22.92 -30.98 -12.66
CA THR A 55 -22.44 -29.92 -13.55
C THR A 55 -22.12 -28.66 -12.77
N TYR A 56 -21.20 -27.89 -13.30
CA TYR A 56 -20.61 -26.72 -12.66
C TYR A 56 -20.70 -25.53 -13.59
N TRP A 57 -20.84 -24.33 -13.01
CA TRP A 57 -20.62 -23.07 -13.69
C TRP A 57 -19.18 -22.67 -13.50
N PHE A 58 -18.44 -22.44 -14.58
CA PHE A 58 -17.11 -21.86 -14.56
C PHE A 58 -17.14 -20.50 -15.25
N MET A 59 -16.61 -19.48 -14.58
CA MET A 59 -16.46 -18.16 -15.17
C MET A 59 -15.12 -18.07 -15.90
N ALA A 60 -15.12 -17.49 -17.10
CA ALA A 60 -13.88 -17.09 -17.74
C ALA A 60 -13.45 -15.71 -17.25
N ASP A 61 -12.17 -15.54 -16.97
CA ASP A 61 -11.47 -14.30 -16.62
C ASP A 61 -11.54 -13.25 -17.75
N ASN A 62 -10.67 -12.22 -17.71
CA ASN A 62 -10.58 -11.27 -18.81
C ASN A 62 -10.16 -11.89 -20.15
N GLY A 63 -9.80 -13.17 -20.20
CA GLY A 63 -9.56 -13.95 -21.40
C GLY A 63 -8.09 -14.10 -21.77
N PHE A 64 -7.40 -13.00 -22.07
CA PHE A 64 -6.03 -13.04 -22.61
C PHE A 64 -4.98 -12.37 -21.69
N GLY A 65 -5.30 -12.23 -20.40
CA GLY A 65 -4.39 -11.77 -19.35
C GLY A 65 -4.11 -10.26 -19.33
N SER A 66 -4.79 -9.44 -20.15
CA SER A 66 -4.71 -7.99 -20.02
C SER A 66 -5.88 -7.24 -20.66
N LYS A 67 -6.15 -6.03 -20.15
CA LYS A 67 -7.09 -5.09 -20.76
C LYS A 67 -6.83 -4.83 -22.26
N THR A 68 -5.57 -4.83 -22.68
CA THR A 68 -5.17 -4.37 -24.02
C THR A 68 -5.38 -5.39 -25.13
N ASN A 69 -5.42 -6.68 -24.80
CA ASN A 69 -5.60 -7.77 -25.76
C ASN A 69 -6.96 -8.46 -25.64
N SER A 70 -7.79 -8.09 -24.67
CA SER A 70 -9.08 -8.71 -24.37
C SER A 70 -10.34 -7.98 -24.87
N ALA A 71 -10.19 -6.96 -25.72
CA ALA A 71 -11.32 -6.19 -26.23
C ALA A 71 -12.28 -6.99 -27.14
N ASP A 72 -11.87 -8.14 -27.67
CA ASP A 72 -12.71 -9.04 -28.48
C ASP A 72 -13.05 -10.37 -27.77
N PHE A 73 -12.73 -10.47 -26.48
CA PHE A 73 -13.10 -11.59 -25.61
C PHE A 73 -14.39 -11.25 -24.85
N LEU A 74 -15.46 -12.03 -25.05
CA LEU A 74 -16.74 -11.82 -24.39
C LEU A 74 -16.75 -12.50 -23.02
N LEU A 75 -17.09 -11.73 -21.97
CA LEU A 75 -17.18 -12.27 -20.61
C LEU A 75 -18.39 -13.20 -20.47
N ARG A 76 -18.14 -14.43 -20.04
CA ARG A 76 -19.12 -15.53 -20.02
C ARG A 76 -18.92 -16.46 -18.84
N ILE A 77 -20.03 -17.06 -18.40
CA ILE A 77 -20.04 -18.16 -17.43
C ILE A 77 -20.53 -19.42 -18.16
N TYR A 78 -19.69 -20.44 -18.21
CA TYR A 78 -19.90 -21.66 -18.97
C TYR A 78 -20.41 -22.79 -18.09
N ARG A 79 -21.39 -23.54 -18.59
CA ARG A 79 -21.80 -24.79 -17.95
C ARG A 79 -20.86 -25.90 -18.38
N VAL A 80 -20.24 -26.56 -17.41
CA VAL A 80 -19.24 -27.60 -17.63
C VAL A 80 -19.69 -28.90 -16.95
N GLU A 81 -19.58 -30.01 -17.67
CA GLU A 81 -19.95 -31.36 -17.23
C GLU A 81 -18.70 -32.26 -17.28
N PRO A 82 -17.93 -32.34 -16.19
CA PRO A 82 -16.77 -33.22 -16.09
C PRO A 82 -17.20 -34.69 -15.92
N ASN A 83 -16.63 -35.60 -16.71
CA ASN A 83 -16.80 -37.04 -16.55
C ASN A 83 -15.58 -37.64 -15.81
N PHE A 84 -15.49 -37.42 -14.51
CA PHE A 84 -14.30 -37.75 -13.71
C PHE A 84 -13.88 -39.23 -13.80
N ARG A 85 -12.59 -39.48 -14.01
CA ARG A 85 -11.99 -40.82 -13.85
C ARG A 85 -11.90 -41.16 -12.37
N ASP A 86 -12.94 -41.78 -11.84
CA ASP A 86 -13.06 -42.27 -10.46
C ASP A 86 -14.32 -43.09 -10.25
N THR A 87 -15.35 -42.79 -11.03
CA THR A 87 -16.57 -43.56 -11.17
C THR A 87 -16.35 -44.76 -12.09
N ALA A 88 -17.17 -45.80 -11.93
CA ALA A 88 -17.06 -47.04 -12.71
C ALA A 88 -17.13 -46.85 -14.25
N ASN A 89 -17.56 -45.68 -14.75
CA ASN A 89 -17.72 -45.37 -16.17
C ASN A 89 -17.06 -44.03 -16.59
N GLY A 90 -16.26 -43.40 -15.73
CA GLY A 90 -15.64 -42.11 -16.02
C GLY A 90 -14.43 -42.22 -16.96
N ASP A 91 -14.32 -41.33 -17.95
CA ASP A 91 -13.25 -41.33 -18.95
C ASP A 91 -12.32 -40.10 -18.89
N GLY A 92 -12.59 -39.16 -17.99
CA GLY A 92 -11.82 -37.95 -17.75
C GLY A 92 -11.98 -36.88 -18.82
N SER A 93 -12.97 -37.02 -19.71
CA SER A 93 -13.36 -35.97 -20.62
C SER A 93 -14.18 -34.90 -19.89
N VAL A 94 -14.19 -33.69 -20.45
CA VAL A 94 -15.06 -32.61 -20.02
C VAL A 94 -15.95 -32.22 -21.20
N LYS A 95 -17.25 -32.16 -20.96
CA LYS A 95 -18.23 -31.70 -21.95
C LYS A 95 -18.68 -30.28 -21.59
N LEU A 96 -18.74 -29.41 -22.59
CA LEU A 96 -19.44 -28.13 -22.45
C LEU A 96 -20.94 -28.34 -22.60
N GLY A 97 -21.71 -27.76 -21.69
CA GLY A 97 -23.16 -27.73 -21.79
C GLY A 97 -23.63 -26.93 -23.01
N ASP A 98 -24.89 -27.12 -23.41
CA ASP A 98 -25.46 -26.48 -24.59
C ASP A 98 -25.74 -24.96 -24.40
N SER A 99 -25.37 -24.38 -23.26
CA SER A 99 -25.65 -22.99 -22.87
C SER A 99 -24.52 -22.34 -22.06
N PHE A 100 -24.37 -21.03 -22.22
CA PHE A 100 -23.54 -20.16 -21.38
C PHE A 100 -24.35 -18.93 -20.96
N ILE A 101 -23.93 -18.26 -19.89
CA ILE A 101 -24.44 -16.96 -19.45
C ILE A 101 -23.55 -15.89 -20.05
N GLN A 102 -24.12 -14.95 -20.80
CA GLN A 102 -23.40 -13.86 -21.44
C GLN A 102 -23.55 -12.59 -20.59
N LEU A 103 -22.44 -12.04 -20.10
CA LEU A 103 -22.49 -10.80 -19.31
C LEU A 103 -22.72 -9.57 -20.20
N ALA A 104 -23.63 -8.69 -19.80
CA ALA A 104 -24.07 -7.55 -20.59
C ALA A 104 -24.64 -6.40 -19.74
N ASP A 105 -24.52 -5.16 -20.23
CA ASP A 105 -25.09 -3.95 -19.61
C ASP A 105 -26.10 -3.23 -20.53
N PRO A 106 -27.20 -3.87 -20.97
CA PRO A 106 -28.14 -3.27 -21.93
C PRO A 106 -28.86 -2.02 -21.37
N ASP A 107 -28.96 -1.90 -20.04
CA ASP A 107 -29.65 -0.81 -19.35
C ASP A 107 -28.73 0.38 -19.02
N LYS A 108 -27.45 0.35 -19.44
CA LYS A 108 -26.47 1.44 -19.26
C LYS A 108 -26.23 1.81 -17.81
N LYS A 109 -26.03 0.81 -16.95
CA LYS A 109 -25.71 0.97 -15.53
C LYS A 109 -24.25 1.39 -15.32
N ILE A 110 -23.35 1.03 -16.23
CA ILE A 110 -21.93 1.37 -16.13
C ILE A 110 -21.74 2.86 -16.45
N PRO A 111 -21.16 3.67 -15.53
CA PRO A 111 -21.07 5.12 -15.70
C PRO A 111 -19.86 5.57 -16.53
N PHE A 112 -19.08 4.64 -17.07
CA PHE A 112 -17.88 4.89 -17.87
C PHE A 112 -17.93 4.17 -19.24
N PRO A 113 -17.11 4.58 -20.23
CA PRO A 113 -17.10 3.94 -21.54
C PRO A 113 -16.69 2.46 -21.49
N ILE A 114 -17.40 1.64 -22.26
CA ILE A 114 -17.09 0.21 -22.48
C ILE A 114 -16.82 -0.07 -23.97
N VAL A 115 -16.29 -1.24 -24.32
CA VAL A 115 -15.96 -1.60 -25.70
C VAL A 115 -17.18 -1.58 -26.61
N ASN A 116 -18.28 -2.20 -26.17
CA ASN A 116 -19.51 -2.33 -26.95
C ASN A 116 -20.56 -1.24 -26.64
N ASP A 117 -20.10 -0.06 -26.21
CA ASP A 117 -20.93 1.03 -25.68
C ASP A 117 -22.05 1.49 -26.65
N SER A 118 -21.77 1.44 -27.96
CA SER A 118 -22.70 1.85 -29.02
C SER A 118 -23.72 0.78 -29.44
N SER A 119 -23.55 -0.48 -29.01
CA SER A 119 -24.49 -1.56 -29.31
C SER A 119 -25.72 -1.51 -28.41
N SER A 120 -26.82 -2.15 -28.80
CA SER A 120 -28.02 -2.28 -27.93
C SER A 120 -27.81 -3.25 -26.79
N GLU A 121 -27.06 -4.32 -27.05
CA GLU A 121 -26.83 -5.43 -26.14
C GLU A 121 -25.77 -5.07 -25.09
N ARG A 122 -24.78 -4.24 -25.46
CA ARG A 122 -23.68 -3.81 -24.59
C ARG A 122 -23.01 -5.00 -23.90
N LEU A 123 -22.64 -5.99 -24.71
CA LEU A 123 -21.93 -7.18 -24.25
C LEU A 123 -20.61 -6.78 -23.60
N LEU A 124 -20.33 -7.29 -22.41
CA LEU A 124 -19.12 -6.97 -21.67
C LEU A 124 -17.94 -7.82 -22.18
N THR A 125 -16.77 -7.20 -22.21
CA THR A 125 -15.53 -7.79 -22.68
C THR A 125 -14.46 -7.78 -21.60
N GLY A 126 -13.41 -8.59 -21.76
CA GLY A 126 -12.26 -8.57 -20.85
C GLY A 126 -11.43 -7.28 -20.90
N ALA A 127 -11.75 -6.33 -21.78
CA ALA A 127 -11.19 -4.98 -21.69
C ALA A 127 -12.03 -4.07 -20.77
N ASP A 128 -13.28 -4.42 -20.50
CA ASP A 128 -14.18 -3.65 -19.65
C ASP A 128 -13.94 -3.98 -18.17
N PHE A 129 -13.89 -5.28 -17.85
CA PHE A 129 -13.69 -5.82 -16.50
C PHE A 129 -12.72 -7.00 -16.52
N ASP A 130 -12.09 -7.21 -15.38
CA ASP A 130 -11.20 -8.33 -15.06
C ASP A 130 -11.86 -9.18 -13.98
N VAL A 131 -12.72 -10.10 -14.40
CA VAL A 131 -13.60 -10.82 -13.48
C VAL A 131 -12.90 -12.06 -12.94
N GLU A 132 -12.70 -12.13 -11.63
CA GLU A 132 -11.89 -13.20 -11.01
C GLU A 132 -12.64 -14.01 -9.95
N SER A 133 -13.87 -13.63 -9.61
CA SER A 133 -14.67 -14.43 -8.69
C SER A 133 -16.17 -14.29 -8.92
N PHE A 134 -16.95 -15.33 -8.64
CA PHE A 134 -18.40 -15.18 -8.59
C PHE A 134 -19.07 -16.11 -7.57
N THR A 135 -20.26 -15.69 -7.15
CA THR A 135 -21.16 -16.50 -6.31
C THR A 135 -22.61 -16.34 -6.73
N LEU A 136 -23.44 -17.31 -6.35
CA LEU A 136 -24.88 -17.33 -6.63
C LEU A 136 -25.65 -16.98 -5.36
N ALA A 137 -26.48 -15.93 -5.44
CA ALA A 137 -27.35 -15.55 -4.34
C ALA A 137 -28.59 -16.46 -4.27
N PRO A 138 -29.26 -16.58 -3.10
CA PRO A 138 -30.44 -17.43 -2.93
C PRO A 138 -31.63 -17.08 -3.84
N ASP A 139 -31.71 -15.85 -4.33
CA ASP A 139 -32.73 -15.39 -5.28
C ASP A 139 -32.39 -15.72 -6.74
N GLY A 140 -31.23 -16.33 -6.99
CA GLY A 140 -30.76 -16.75 -8.31
C GLY A 140 -29.96 -15.68 -9.06
N THR A 141 -29.68 -14.52 -8.46
CA THR A 141 -28.77 -13.53 -9.06
C THR A 141 -27.31 -13.95 -8.90
N ILE A 142 -26.45 -13.31 -9.70
CA ILE A 142 -25.02 -13.61 -9.80
C ILE A 142 -24.26 -12.38 -9.33
N TRP A 143 -23.37 -12.58 -8.37
CA TRP A 143 -22.45 -11.56 -7.89
C TRP A 143 -21.05 -11.90 -8.38
N VAL A 144 -20.34 -10.90 -8.92
CA VAL A 144 -19.02 -11.08 -9.55
C VAL A 144 -18.05 -10.05 -8.99
N GLY A 145 -16.83 -10.47 -8.63
CA GLY A 145 -15.72 -9.60 -8.27
C GLY A 145 -14.90 -9.19 -9.51
N ASP A 146 -14.47 -7.94 -9.55
CA ASP A 146 -13.62 -7.37 -10.62
C ASP A 146 -12.26 -6.93 -10.05
N GLU A 147 -11.19 -6.96 -10.86
CA GLU A 147 -9.89 -6.43 -10.47
C GLU A 147 -9.56 -5.02 -10.97
N PHE A 148 -10.07 -4.63 -12.13
CA PHE A 148 -9.64 -3.37 -12.75
C PHE A 148 -10.09 -2.17 -11.95
N GLY A 149 -11.36 -2.09 -11.59
CA GLY A 149 -11.88 -1.02 -10.76
C GLY A 149 -12.39 -1.53 -9.43
N PRO A 150 -11.66 -2.41 -8.73
CA PRO A 150 -12.18 -3.39 -7.78
C PRO A 150 -13.67 -3.23 -7.42
N TYR A 151 -14.54 -3.87 -8.20
CA TYR A 151 -15.99 -3.71 -8.07
C TYR A 151 -16.66 -5.03 -7.66
N LEU A 152 -17.76 -4.92 -6.90
CA LEU A 152 -18.81 -5.92 -6.95
C LEU A 152 -19.79 -5.58 -8.08
N LEU A 153 -20.00 -6.55 -8.96
CA LEU A 153 -20.94 -6.49 -10.07
C LEU A 153 -22.13 -7.42 -9.76
N HIS A 154 -23.35 -6.96 -10.02
CA HIS A 154 -24.58 -7.69 -9.71
C HIS A 154 -25.40 -7.92 -10.99
N PHE A 155 -25.54 -9.18 -11.39
CA PHE A 155 -26.24 -9.61 -12.60
C PHE A 155 -27.45 -10.46 -12.26
N ASP A 156 -28.48 -10.43 -13.10
CA ASP A 156 -29.52 -11.45 -13.03
C ASP A 156 -29.01 -12.81 -13.54
N SER A 157 -29.84 -13.84 -13.40
CA SER A 157 -29.53 -15.21 -13.83
C SER A 157 -29.29 -15.36 -15.35
N SER A 158 -29.58 -14.32 -16.15
CA SER A 158 -29.33 -14.30 -17.60
C SER A 158 -28.03 -13.59 -17.98
N GLY A 159 -27.34 -12.96 -17.02
CA GLY A 159 -26.11 -12.20 -17.24
C GLY A 159 -26.34 -10.71 -17.52
N LYS A 160 -27.56 -10.20 -17.30
CA LYS A 160 -27.84 -8.76 -17.44
C LYS A 160 -27.49 -8.04 -16.14
N LEU A 161 -26.68 -6.99 -16.24
CA LEU A 161 -26.27 -6.15 -15.12
C LEU A 161 -27.48 -5.40 -14.54
N LEU A 162 -27.68 -5.50 -13.22
CA LEU A 162 -28.82 -4.93 -12.50
C LEU A 162 -28.52 -3.54 -11.95
N ASP A 163 -27.32 -3.38 -11.38
CA ASP A 163 -26.87 -2.20 -10.66
C ASP A 163 -25.58 -1.64 -11.26
N ALA A 164 -25.27 -0.37 -10.95
CA ALA A 164 -23.96 0.18 -11.30
C ALA A 164 -22.87 -0.58 -10.53
N PRO A 165 -21.63 -0.70 -11.07
CA PRO A 165 -20.52 -1.31 -10.35
C PRO A 165 -20.33 -0.71 -8.96
N ILE A 166 -20.25 -1.57 -7.94
CA ILE A 166 -20.19 -1.16 -6.54
C ILE A 166 -18.72 -1.15 -6.10
N ALA A 167 -18.15 0.04 -5.95
CA ALA A 167 -16.76 0.21 -5.53
C ALA A 167 -16.53 -0.33 -4.11
N ILE A 168 -15.39 -1.00 -3.90
CA ILE A 168 -14.96 -1.36 -2.54
C ILE A 168 -14.45 -0.11 -1.78
N PRO A 169 -14.87 0.07 -0.52
CA PRO A 169 -14.38 1.15 0.31
C PRO A 169 -12.91 0.91 0.68
N ASN A 170 -12.11 1.97 0.74
CA ASN A 170 -10.83 1.91 1.42
C ASN A 170 -11.08 2.20 2.90
N ILE A 171 -10.86 1.19 3.74
CA ILE A 171 -10.97 1.27 5.20
C ILE A 171 -9.53 1.30 5.74
N PRO A 172 -8.88 2.48 5.82
CA PRO A 172 -7.48 2.54 6.26
C PRO A 172 -7.36 2.23 7.75
N ASN A 173 -6.31 1.50 8.11
CA ASN A 173 -5.94 1.23 9.48
C ASN A 173 -4.55 1.81 9.77
N PHE A 174 -4.48 3.14 9.91
CA PHE A 174 -3.22 3.80 10.24
C PHE A 174 -2.77 3.38 11.63
N GLN A 175 -1.54 2.89 11.72
CA GLN A 175 -0.89 2.56 13.00
C GLN A 175 -0.37 3.81 13.74
N THR A 176 -0.90 4.99 13.41
CA THR A 176 -0.61 6.24 14.10
C THR A 176 -1.27 6.23 15.48
N LEU A 177 -0.75 7.04 16.39
CA LEU A 177 -1.20 7.13 17.77
C LEU A 177 -2.69 7.50 17.88
N ASP A 178 -3.20 8.29 16.92
CA ASP A 178 -4.59 8.73 16.89
C ASP A 178 -5.45 8.04 15.81
N GLY A 179 -4.88 7.09 15.07
CA GLY A 179 -5.52 6.34 13.98
C GLY A 179 -5.82 7.17 12.73
N LYS A 180 -5.35 8.42 12.63
CA LYS A 180 -5.55 9.29 11.46
C LYS A 180 -4.37 9.20 10.47
N PRO A 181 -4.55 9.65 9.21
CA PRO A 181 -3.45 9.79 8.28
C PRO A 181 -2.33 10.68 8.87
N PRO A 182 -1.05 10.34 8.64
CA PRO A 182 0.05 11.14 9.16
C PRO A 182 0.11 12.53 8.55
N ILE A 183 0.56 13.51 9.32
CA ILE A 183 0.73 14.89 8.84
C ILE A 183 1.96 15.05 7.94
N VAL A 184 1.84 15.89 6.91
CA VAL A 184 2.97 16.25 6.04
C VAL A 184 3.60 17.55 6.54
N ILE A 185 4.87 17.51 6.92
CA ILE A 185 5.58 18.66 7.45
C ILE A 185 6.62 19.13 6.41
N GLY A 186 6.42 20.33 5.87
CA GLY A 186 7.35 20.94 4.93
C GLY A 186 8.62 21.39 5.65
N HIS A 187 9.65 20.55 5.63
CA HIS A 187 10.93 20.79 6.29
C HIS A 187 11.65 21.96 5.62
N ARG A 188 11.67 23.08 6.33
CA ARG A 188 12.13 24.39 5.84
C ARG A 188 11.34 24.90 4.62
N GLY A 189 10.10 24.44 4.49
CA GLY A 189 9.25 24.58 3.30
C GLY A 189 9.49 23.48 2.27
N SER A 190 9.27 23.77 0.99
CA SER A 190 9.59 22.87 -0.12
C SER A 190 11.07 23.03 -0.49
N SER A 191 11.96 22.78 0.47
CA SER A 191 13.39 23.08 0.38
C SER A 191 14.14 22.26 -0.70
N GLY A 192 13.54 21.17 -1.17
CA GLY A 192 14.01 20.41 -2.35
C GLY A 192 13.92 21.19 -3.66
N LEU A 193 13.07 22.22 -3.71
CA LEU A 193 12.72 22.96 -4.93
C LEU A 193 12.95 24.47 -4.82
N ARG A 194 13.18 25.01 -3.62
CA ARG A 194 13.39 26.43 -3.33
C ARG A 194 14.42 26.59 -2.21
N PRO A 195 15.16 27.72 -2.15
CA PRO A 195 16.01 28.02 -1.01
C PRO A 195 15.23 27.92 0.30
N GLU A 196 15.76 27.11 1.22
CA GLU A 196 15.16 26.83 2.52
C GLU A 196 14.84 28.11 3.33
N HIS A 197 13.78 28.05 4.14
CA HIS A 197 13.30 29.15 4.99
C HIS A 197 13.08 30.46 4.26
N THR A 198 12.37 30.40 3.14
CA THR A 198 11.82 31.57 2.44
C THR A 198 10.30 31.48 2.48
N LEU A 199 9.60 32.61 2.40
CA LEU A 199 8.12 32.58 2.33
C LEU A 199 7.65 31.79 1.09
N GLU A 200 8.41 31.84 0.01
CA GLU A 200 8.16 31.14 -1.25
C GLU A 200 8.35 29.62 -1.13
N ALA A 201 9.33 29.16 -0.34
CA ALA A 201 9.46 27.74 -0.03
C ALA A 201 8.29 27.24 0.81
N TYR A 202 7.85 28.01 1.81
CA TYR A 202 6.70 27.66 2.64
C TYR A 202 5.38 27.69 1.87
N GLU A 203 5.17 28.70 1.03
CA GLU A 203 3.99 28.81 0.18
C GLU A 203 3.89 27.64 -0.80
N LEU A 204 5.01 27.26 -1.43
CA LEU A 204 5.05 26.07 -2.29
C LEU A 204 4.78 24.78 -1.51
N ALA A 205 5.30 24.64 -0.29
CA ALA A 205 5.01 23.46 0.54
C ALA A 205 3.52 23.29 0.81
N ILE A 206 2.83 24.39 1.15
CA ILE A 206 1.39 24.41 1.41
C ILE A 206 0.60 24.03 0.15
N GLU A 207 0.97 24.59 -1.01
CA GLU A 207 0.38 24.26 -2.31
C GLU A 207 0.59 22.79 -2.69
N GLN A 208 1.69 22.21 -2.22
CA GLN A 208 2.04 20.80 -2.40
C GLN A 208 1.52 19.89 -1.29
N GLY A 209 0.61 20.38 -0.45
CA GLY A 209 -0.10 19.52 0.49
C GLY A 209 0.44 19.49 1.92
N ALA A 210 1.50 20.22 2.25
CA ALA A 210 1.99 20.31 3.63
C ALA A 210 0.90 20.82 4.59
N ASP A 211 0.72 20.13 5.71
CA ASP A 211 -0.19 20.52 6.80
C ASP A 211 0.50 21.52 7.74
N TYR A 212 1.82 21.38 7.90
CA TYR A 212 2.67 22.27 8.69
C TYR A 212 3.87 22.75 7.86
N ILE A 213 4.28 24.00 8.10
CA ILE A 213 5.55 24.55 7.62
C ILE A 213 6.52 24.73 8.79
N GLU A 214 7.76 24.33 8.62
CA GLU A 214 8.75 24.33 9.70
C GLU A 214 9.76 25.49 9.56
N PRO A 215 9.70 26.51 10.44
CA PRO A 215 10.76 27.48 10.59
C PRO A 215 11.77 27.11 11.68
N ASP A 216 13.05 27.01 11.32
CA ASP A 216 14.16 27.01 12.29
C ASP A 216 14.41 28.42 12.80
N LEU A 217 14.51 28.64 14.11
CA LEU A 217 14.57 29.98 14.69
C LEU A 217 15.93 30.29 15.30
N VAL A 218 16.48 31.44 14.90
CA VAL A 218 17.65 32.10 15.49
C VAL A 218 17.34 33.57 15.76
N SER A 219 18.10 34.21 16.66
CA SER A 219 17.89 35.62 17.00
C SER A 219 18.79 36.55 16.19
N THR A 220 18.24 37.69 15.77
CA THR A 220 19.02 38.86 15.34
C THR A 220 19.63 39.59 16.54
N LYS A 221 20.55 40.54 16.27
CA LYS A 221 21.17 41.41 17.27
C LYS A 221 20.18 42.22 18.09
N ASP A 222 19.07 42.61 17.48
CA ASP A 222 17.99 43.38 18.08
C ASP A 222 16.84 42.51 18.61
N GLY A 223 17.07 41.20 18.77
CA GLY A 223 16.18 40.28 19.49
C GLY A 223 14.98 39.80 18.68
N VAL A 224 15.03 39.86 17.34
CA VAL A 224 13.94 39.38 16.48
C VAL A 224 14.23 37.96 16.01
N LEU A 225 13.22 37.08 16.12
CA LEU A 225 13.31 35.72 15.61
C LEU A 225 13.12 35.68 14.09
N ILE A 226 14.10 35.11 13.40
CA ILE A 226 14.11 34.90 11.95
C ILE A 226 14.19 33.41 11.62
N ALA A 227 13.66 33.00 10.47
CA ALA A 227 13.72 31.62 10.03
C ALA A 227 15.04 31.31 9.31
N ARG A 228 15.92 30.53 9.94
CA ARG A 228 17.22 30.07 9.44
C ARG A 228 17.69 28.83 10.21
N HIS A 229 18.11 27.78 9.49
CA HIS A 229 18.61 26.54 10.11
C HIS A 229 19.86 26.71 10.99
N GLU A 230 20.75 27.63 10.63
CA GLU A 230 21.97 27.93 11.40
C GLU A 230 22.01 29.43 11.66
N ASN A 231 22.57 29.83 12.80
CA ASN A 231 22.86 31.24 13.03
C ASN A 231 24.07 31.70 12.21
N GLU A 232 24.96 30.80 11.78
CA GLU A 232 25.95 31.08 10.73
C GLU A 232 25.28 31.12 9.35
N ILE A 233 25.30 32.29 8.70
CA ILE A 233 24.51 32.58 7.49
C ILE A 233 25.34 32.69 6.20
N SER A 234 26.62 32.32 6.21
CA SER A 234 27.49 32.40 5.02
C SER A 234 27.00 31.52 3.87
N GLY A 235 26.58 30.29 4.19
CA GLY A 235 26.23 29.28 3.18
C GLY A 235 24.81 29.40 2.63
N THR A 236 24.00 30.30 3.20
CA THR A 236 22.55 30.31 3.00
C THR A 236 22.01 31.70 2.69
N THR A 237 22.87 32.72 2.69
CA THR A 237 22.58 34.07 2.22
C THR A 237 23.70 34.60 1.33
N ASP A 238 23.47 35.73 0.66
CA ASP A 238 24.47 36.44 -0.13
C ASP A 238 25.49 37.25 0.71
N VAL A 239 25.47 37.16 2.05
CA VAL A 239 26.26 38.00 2.97
C VAL A 239 27.76 38.01 2.66
N ALA A 240 28.34 36.87 2.27
CA ALA A 240 29.75 36.75 1.94
C ALA A 240 30.17 37.60 0.72
N SER A 241 29.20 38.00 -0.12
CA SER A 241 29.40 38.84 -1.29
C SER A 241 29.13 40.33 -1.05
N ARG A 242 28.72 40.73 0.17
CA ARG A 242 28.34 42.10 0.55
C ARG A 242 29.54 42.86 1.14
N PRO A 243 30.15 43.81 0.41
CA PRO A 243 31.34 44.52 0.89
C PRO A 243 31.11 45.31 2.18
N GLU A 244 29.91 45.84 2.39
CA GLU A 244 29.51 46.57 3.60
C GLU A 244 29.51 45.71 4.86
N PHE A 245 29.49 44.38 4.72
CA PHE A 245 29.51 43.43 5.83
C PHE A 245 30.81 42.65 5.95
N ALA A 246 31.83 42.92 5.12
CA ALA A 246 33.09 42.18 5.14
C ALA A 246 33.77 42.16 6.54
N ASP A 247 33.73 43.28 7.26
CA ASP A 247 34.31 43.43 8.60
C ASP A 247 33.51 42.71 9.71
N ARG A 248 32.36 42.12 9.38
CA ARG A 248 31.51 41.35 10.31
C ARG A 248 31.88 39.87 10.37
N LYS A 249 32.77 39.41 9.50
CA LYS A 249 33.25 38.03 9.53
C LYS A 249 34.02 37.77 10.82
N THR A 250 33.63 36.76 11.57
CA THR A 250 34.26 36.42 12.85
C THR A 250 34.31 34.90 13.06
N THR A 251 34.96 34.46 14.13
CA THR A 251 34.96 33.07 14.59
C THR A 251 34.21 32.98 15.91
N LYS A 252 33.27 32.04 16.02
CA LYS A 252 32.50 31.75 17.24
C LYS A 252 32.48 30.25 17.52
N THR A 253 32.35 29.89 18.79
CA THR A 253 32.14 28.51 19.21
C THR A 253 30.67 28.31 19.49
N ILE A 254 30.01 27.46 18.69
CA ILE A 254 28.61 27.08 18.84
C ILE A 254 28.61 25.58 19.10
N ASP A 255 27.95 25.17 20.18
CA ASP A 255 27.86 23.78 20.60
C ASP A 255 29.22 23.05 20.72
N GLY A 256 30.26 23.79 21.11
CA GLY A 256 31.63 23.29 21.25
C GLY A 256 32.42 23.20 19.94
N ILE A 257 31.83 23.59 18.80
CA ILE A 257 32.46 23.58 17.47
C ILE A 257 32.77 25.02 17.05
N GLU A 258 33.96 25.25 16.51
CA GLU A 258 34.35 26.55 15.96
C GLU A 258 33.82 26.76 14.54
N TYR A 259 33.06 27.83 14.34
CA TYR A 259 32.58 28.29 13.03
C TYR A 259 33.21 29.63 12.70
N THR A 260 33.58 29.84 11.44
CA THR A 260 34.11 31.12 10.96
C THR A 260 33.27 31.63 9.80
N GLY A 261 32.62 32.77 9.98
CA GLY A 261 31.64 33.26 9.03
C GLY A 261 30.90 34.51 9.54
N TRP A 262 29.66 34.65 9.12
CA TRP A 262 28.78 35.76 9.49
C TRP A 262 27.60 35.20 10.28
N PHE A 263 27.30 35.79 11.43
CA PHE A 263 26.32 35.24 12.35
C PHE A 263 25.11 36.15 12.46
N ALA A 264 23.90 35.60 12.40
CA ALA A 264 22.63 36.31 12.43
C ALA A 264 22.53 37.26 13.65
N GLU A 265 23.00 36.82 14.81
CA GLU A 265 22.99 37.60 16.04
C GLU A 265 23.92 38.83 16.03
N ASP A 266 24.77 38.95 15.01
CA ASP A 266 25.58 40.15 14.79
C ASP A 266 24.77 41.20 13.98
N PHE A 267 23.74 40.83 13.24
CA PHE A 267 23.00 41.76 12.38
C PHE A 267 21.68 42.19 13.02
N THR A 268 21.30 43.46 12.83
CA THR A 268 19.93 43.90 13.11
C THR A 268 18.96 43.31 12.09
N LEU A 269 17.68 43.21 12.41
CA LEU A 269 16.67 42.76 11.45
C LEU A 269 16.70 43.60 10.17
N ALA A 270 16.88 44.92 10.30
CA ALA A 270 16.95 45.82 9.16
C ALA A 270 18.11 45.48 8.21
N GLU A 271 19.26 45.05 8.74
CA GLU A 271 20.40 44.59 7.94
C GLU A 271 20.09 43.21 7.32
N ILE A 272 19.55 42.26 8.10
CA ILE A 272 19.15 40.93 7.61
C ILE A 272 18.19 41.03 6.43
N LYS A 273 17.22 41.95 6.48
CA LYS A 273 16.25 42.17 5.39
C LYS A 273 16.88 42.69 4.08
N THR A 274 18.13 43.18 4.12
CA THR A 274 18.88 43.54 2.90
C THR A 274 19.55 42.36 2.21
N LEU A 275 19.72 41.24 2.92
CA LEU A 275 20.34 40.03 2.40
C LEU A 275 19.33 39.22 1.57
N ARG A 276 19.85 38.32 0.75
CA ARG A 276 19.05 37.43 -0.08
C ARG A 276 19.44 35.97 0.14
N ALA A 277 18.43 35.11 0.24
CA ALA A 277 18.62 33.68 0.42
C ALA A 277 19.31 33.05 -0.81
N ILE A 278 20.13 32.03 -0.56
CA ILE A 278 20.77 31.21 -1.59
C ILE A 278 20.61 29.73 -1.25
N GLU A 279 20.59 28.89 -2.28
CA GLU A 279 20.66 27.43 -2.17
C GLU A 279 22.05 27.01 -1.64
N ARG A 280 22.05 26.24 -0.55
CA ARG A 280 23.27 25.78 0.14
C ARG A 280 23.79 24.47 -0.42
N LEU A 281 22.91 23.64 -1.01
CA LEU A 281 23.24 22.32 -1.51
C LEU A 281 23.68 22.42 -2.98
N PRO A 282 24.95 22.12 -3.31
CA PRO A 282 25.48 22.39 -4.65
C PRO A 282 24.86 21.53 -5.76
N PHE A 283 24.19 20.44 -5.40
CA PHE A 283 23.46 19.58 -6.34
C PHE A 283 22.02 20.03 -6.59
N ARG A 284 21.48 20.96 -5.80
CA ARG A 284 20.18 21.59 -6.03
C ARG A 284 20.33 22.80 -6.96
N SER A 285 19.23 23.19 -7.58
CA SER A 285 19.24 24.28 -8.56
C SER A 285 19.49 25.64 -7.89
N PRO A 286 20.52 26.40 -8.31
CA PRO A 286 20.77 27.75 -7.79
C PRO A 286 19.86 28.81 -8.41
N PHE A 287 18.85 28.41 -9.20
CA PHE A 287 18.01 29.32 -10.00
C PHE A 287 17.39 30.46 -9.19
N PHE A 288 17.01 30.22 -7.94
CA PHE A 288 16.38 31.19 -7.05
C PHE A 288 17.35 31.97 -6.17
N ASN A 289 18.66 31.77 -6.31
CA ASN A 289 19.64 32.49 -5.52
C ASN A 289 19.51 34.00 -5.72
N GLY A 290 19.50 34.76 -4.62
CA GLY A 290 19.45 36.22 -4.66
C GLY A 290 18.04 36.80 -4.84
N GLN A 291 16.99 35.98 -4.90
CA GLN A 291 15.64 36.46 -5.19
C GLN A 291 14.81 36.75 -3.93
N PHE A 292 14.95 35.93 -2.89
CA PHE A 292 14.05 35.92 -1.74
C PHE A 292 14.70 36.49 -0.48
N GLU A 293 13.89 37.09 0.40
CA GLU A 293 14.33 37.65 1.68
C GLU A 293 14.32 36.59 2.80
N VAL A 294 15.04 36.87 3.88
CA VAL A 294 14.97 36.09 5.12
C VAL A 294 13.70 36.48 5.90
N PRO A 295 12.78 35.55 6.19
CA PRO A 295 11.54 35.86 6.91
C PRO A 295 11.74 35.90 8.42
N THR A 296 10.95 36.74 9.08
CA THR A 296 10.70 36.72 10.52
C THR A 296 9.65 35.68 10.87
N LEU A 297 9.60 35.25 12.14
CA LEU A 297 8.52 34.37 12.60
C LEU A 297 7.12 34.98 12.42
N GLN A 298 6.95 36.30 12.60
CA GLN A 298 5.66 36.95 12.35
C GLN A 298 5.19 36.77 10.90
N GLU A 299 6.08 36.94 9.93
CA GLU A 299 5.75 36.79 8.51
C GLU A 299 5.38 35.34 8.16
N VAL A 300 6.01 34.36 8.82
CA VAL A 300 5.65 32.94 8.68
C VAL A 300 4.25 32.66 9.25
N ILE A 301 3.94 33.21 10.44
CA ILE A 301 2.59 33.12 11.05
C ILE A 301 1.54 33.76 10.14
N ASP A 302 1.83 34.94 9.60
CA ASP A 302 0.92 35.66 8.71
C ASP A 302 0.67 34.88 7.41
N LEU A 303 1.69 34.22 6.85
CA LEU A 303 1.55 33.32 5.70
C LEU A 303 0.64 32.13 6.04
N ALA A 304 0.89 31.44 7.15
CA ALA A 304 0.08 30.28 7.55
C ALA A 304 -1.41 30.65 7.75
N LYS A 305 -1.69 31.76 8.45
CA LYS A 305 -3.06 32.27 8.64
C LYS A 305 -3.74 32.61 7.32
N ARG A 306 -3.02 33.29 6.43
CA ARG A 306 -3.55 33.69 5.11
C ARG A 306 -3.82 32.47 4.23
N LYS A 307 -2.89 31.53 4.11
CA LYS A 307 -3.09 30.32 3.30
C LYS A 307 -4.15 29.39 3.90
N SER A 308 -4.32 29.38 5.22
CA SER A 308 -5.46 28.69 5.84
C SER A 308 -6.80 29.24 5.36
N ALA A 309 -6.94 30.57 5.32
CA ALA A 309 -8.15 31.22 4.82
C ALA A 309 -8.35 31.02 3.30
N GLU A 310 -7.29 31.02 2.50
CA GLU A 310 -7.35 30.83 1.04
C GLU A 310 -7.71 29.40 0.64
N THR A 311 -7.17 28.41 1.34
CA THR A 311 -7.33 26.98 1.00
C THR A 311 -8.51 26.33 1.71
N GLY A 312 -9.00 26.91 2.80
CA GLY A 312 -9.98 26.29 3.69
C GLY A 312 -9.40 25.16 4.56
N ARG A 313 -8.10 24.89 4.48
CA ARG A 313 -7.36 23.96 5.35
C ARG A 313 -6.82 24.72 6.56
N THR A 314 -6.58 24.01 7.67
CA THR A 314 -5.78 24.58 8.76
C THR A 314 -4.31 24.35 8.43
N ILE A 315 -3.54 25.42 8.24
CA ILE A 315 -2.10 25.37 8.01
C ILE A 315 -1.39 25.75 9.30
N GLY A 316 -0.60 24.81 9.83
CA GLY A 316 0.16 25.01 11.05
C GLY A 316 1.59 25.48 10.84
N ILE A 317 2.25 25.87 11.92
CA ILE A 317 3.69 26.14 11.97
C ILE A 317 4.38 25.18 12.94
N TYR A 318 5.61 24.81 12.62
CA TYR A 318 6.39 23.86 13.41
C TYR A 318 7.76 24.45 13.78
N PRO A 319 7.81 25.52 14.58
CA PRO A 319 9.07 26.18 14.94
C PRO A 319 10.07 25.28 15.69
N GLU A 320 11.33 25.28 15.25
CA GLU A 320 12.48 24.75 15.99
C GLU A 320 13.27 25.88 16.67
N THR A 321 13.67 25.71 17.93
CA THR A 321 14.65 26.61 18.56
C THR A 321 16.08 26.12 18.31
N LYS A 322 16.92 26.88 17.59
CA LYS A 322 18.30 26.49 17.25
C LYS A 322 19.31 26.96 18.31
N HIS A 323 20.12 26.02 18.81
CA HIS A 323 21.15 26.28 19.83
C HIS A 323 20.66 27.15 21.02
N PRO A 324 19.58 26.78 21.74
CA PRO A 324 19.08 27.56 22.87
C PRO A 324 20.17 27.90 23.91
N THR A 325 20.97 26.91 24.32
CA THR A 325 22.07 27.12 25.29
C THR A 325 23.07 28.18 24.82
N TYR A 326 23.41 28.21 23.53
CA TYR A 326 24.30 29.23 22.97
C TYR A 326 23.65 30.61 22.98
N HIS A 327 22.41 30.73 22.50
CA HIS A 327 21.67 31.99 22.44
C HIS A 327 21.45 32.62 23.82
N ASP A 328 21.16 31.79 24.83
CA ASP A 328 21.10 32.22 26.23
C ASP A 328 22.43 32.78 26.73
N SER A 329 23.55 32.12 26.39
CA SER A 329 24.89 32.53 26.84
C SER A 329 25.30 33.93 26.35
N ILE A 330 24.69 34.40 25.25
CA ILE A 330 24.93 35.73 24.67
C ILE A 330 23.79 36.73 24.97
N GLY A 331 22.80 36.35 25.76
CA GLY A 331 21.68 37.20 26.15
C GLY A 331 20.62 37.42 25.06
N LEU A 332 20.46 36.46 24.15
CA LEU A 332 19.51 36.48 23.05
C LEU A 332 18.64 35.21 23.04
N SER A 333 18.09 34.86 24.21
CA SER A 333 17.19 33.71 24.40
C SER A 333 16.07 33.66 23.36
N LEU A 334 15.68 32.45 22.93
CA LEU A 334 14.70 32.22 21.87
C LEU A 334 13.29 31.99 22.43
N GLU A 335 13.21 31.49 23.67
CA GLU A 335 12.03 30.95 24.32
C GLU A 335 11.02 32.05 24.65
N GLU A 336 11.43 33.11 25.35
CA GLU A 336 10.50 34.20 25.68
C GLU A 336 9.97 34.90 24.43
N PRO A 337 10.79 35.30 23.44
CA PRO A 337 10.28 35.90 22.22
C PRO A 337 9.33 34.98 21.45
N LEU A 338 9.61 33.67 21.41
CA LEU A 338 8.74 32.68 20.77
C LEU A 338 7.39 32.56 21.49
N VAL A 339 7.40 32.43 22.82
CA VAL A 339 6.16 32.35 23.60
C VAL A 339 5.36 33.66 23.50
N GLU A 340 6.02 34.81 23.52
CA GLU A 340 5.37 36.11 23.40
C GLU A 340 4.68 36.26 22.03
N ILE A 341 5.37 35.98 20.93
CA ILE A 341 4.80 36.15 19.59
C ILE A 341 3.66 35.17 19.32
N LEU A 342 3.74 33.93 19.82
CA LEU A 342 2.65 32.96 19.73
C LEU A 342 1.41 33.43 20.52
N LYS A 343 1.59 33.94 21.74
CA LYS A 343 0.50 34.51 22.55
C LYS A 343 -0.14 35.72 21.90
N GLN A 344 0.66 36.63 21.35
CA GLN A 344 0.15 37.80 20.61
C GLN A 344 -0.70 37.40 19.39
N ASN A 345 -0.42 36.22 18.82
CA ASN A 345 -1.12 35.69 17.66
C ASN A 345 -2.27 34.73 18.00
N GLY A 346 -2.52 34.44 19.29
CA GLY A 346 -3.53 33.49 19.74
C GLY A 346 -3.20 32.02 19.43
N LEU A 347 -1.91 31.69 19.37
CA LEU A 347 -1.38 30.37 19.02
C LEU A 347 -0.67 29.71 20.23
N ASP A 348 -1.31 29.78 21.40
CA ASP A 348 -0.72 29.41 22.70
C ASP A 348 -1.54 28.36 23.49
N LYS A 349 -2.28 27.51 22.78
CA LYS A 349 -3.19 26.49 23.33
C LYS A 349 -2.87 25.10 22.78
N ALA A 350 -3.25 24.05 23.50
CA ALA A 350 -3.04 22.67 23.07
C ALA A 350 -3.66 22.32 21.70
N ASP A 351 -4.72 23.00 21.30
CA ASP A 351 -5.39 22.83 20.00
C ASP A 351 -4.95 23.86 18.94
N SER A 352 -3.98 24.73 19.27
CA SER A 352 -3.39 25.63 18.28
C SER A 352 -2.63 24.81 17.23
N PRO A 353 -2.66 25.19 15.94
CA PRO A 353 -1.94 24.49 14.88
C PRO A 353 -0.44 24.84 14.95
N VAL A 354 0.19 24.54 16.08
CA VAL A 354 1.59 24.81 16.39
C VAL A 354 2.17 23.61 17.11
N PHE A 355 3.34 23.17 16.67
CA PHE A 355 4.26 22.37 17.47
C PHE A 355 5.51 23.20 17.74
N ILE A 356 6.19 22.99 18.85
CA ILE A 356 7.55 23.52 19.06
C ILE A 356 8.51 22.36 19.22
N GLN A 357 9.65 22.40 18.53
CA GLN A 357 10.69 21.37 18.65
C GLN A 357 12.05 21.92 19.06
N SER A 358 12.85 21.04 19.66
CA SER A 358 14.23 21.34 20.01
C SER A 358 15.04 20.05 20.19
N PHE A 359 16.34 20.14 19.92
CA PHE A 359 17.31 19.12 20.27
C PHE A 359 17.67 19.15 21.77
N GLU A 360 17.63 20.32 22.40
CA GLU A 360 18.01 20.50 23.80
C GLU A 360 16.85 20.21 24.77
N VAL A 361 17.14 19.45 25.83
CA VAL A 361 16.14 18.93 26.77
C VAL A 361 15.67 20.00 27.76
N ALA A 362 16.59 20.79 28.29
CA ALA A 362 16.32 21.82 29.29
C ALA A 362 15.37 22.90 28.76
N ASN A 363 15.59 23.32 27.50
CA ASN A 363 14.76 24.27 26.78
C ASN A 363 13.30 23.79 26.67
N LEU A 364 13.06 22.54 26.28
CA LEU A 364 11.69 21.99 26.20
C LEU A 364 11.03 21.90 27.57
N LYS A 365 11.77 21.50 28.60
CA LYS A 365 11.28 21.49 30.00
C LYS A 365 10.88 22.89 30.47
N GLU A 366 11.59 23.93 30.04
CA GLU A 366 11.23 25.32 30.31
C GLU A 366 9.99 25.77 29.53
N LEU A 367 9.92 25.49 28.23
CA LEU A 367 8.77 25.82 27.38
C LEU A 367 7.48 25.16 27.89
N ASN A 368 7.55 23.92 28.37
CA ASN A 368 6.42 23.18 28.95
C ASN A 368 5.79 23.90 30.16
N GLN A 369 6.51 24.82 30.81
CA GLN A 369 5.99 25.63 31.91
C GLN A 369 5.41 26.99 31.45
N LYS A 370 5.61 27.38 30.19
CA LYS A 370 5.33 28.74 29.67
C LYS A 370 4.23 28.79 28.61
N ILE A 371 4.01 27.70 27.88
CA ILE A 371 3.04 27.60 26.79
C ILE A 371 2.39 26.22 26.77
N ASP A 372 1.18 26.13 26.21
CA ASP A 372 0.34 24.92 26.23
C ASP A 372 0.28 24.24 24.84
N VAL A 373 1.17 24.60 23.90
CA VAL A 373 1.23 23.96 22.58
C VAL A 373 2.04 22.66 22.66
N PRO A 374 1.75 21.65 21.81
CA PRO A 374 2.52 20.42 21.77
C PRO A 374 4.02 20.63 21.57
N LEU A 375 4.84 19.97 22.39
CA LEU A 375 6.30 20.05 22.36
C LEU A 375 6.90 18.75 21.82
N VAL A 376 7.97 18.85 21.02
CA VAL A 376 8.61 17.69 20.37
C VAL A 376 10.11 17.65 20.63
N GLN A 377 10.57 16.55 21.22
CA GLN A 377 11.98 16.29 21.45
C GLN A 377 12.63 15.73 20.18
N LEU A 378 13.60 16.46 19.62
CA LEU A 378 14.38 15.97 18.49
C LEU A 378 15.50 15.02 18.96
N PHE A 379 15.80 14.01 18.14
CA PHE A 379 16.90 13.06 18.38
C PHE A 379 17.82 12.94 17.18
N ASP A 380 19.13 13.04 17.41
CA ASP A 380 20.15 12.91 16.36
C ASP A 380 21.22 11.86 16.67
N ALA A 381 21.97 11.47 15.65
CA ALA A 381 23.15 10.61 15.75
C ALA A 381 24.29 11.21 14.90
N ALA A 382 25.55 10.94 15.26
CA ALA A 382 26.69 11.41 14.48
C ALA A 382 26.76 10.78 13.09
N ASP A 383 26.53 9.47 13.02
CA ASP A 383 26.65 8.68 11.80
C ASP A 383 26.08 7.26 12.03
N ILE A 384 26.17 6.40 11.02
CA ILE A 384 25.83 4.98 11.06
C ILE A 384 27.09 4.16 10.78
N ALA A 385 27.39 3.22 11.68
CA ALA A 385 28.44 2.24 11.46
C ALA A 385 28.13 1.31 10.28
N LEU A 386 29.15 0.65 9.73
CA LEU A 386 29.01 -0.24 8.57
C LEU A 386 27.89 -1.29 8.73
N ASP A 387 27.69 -1.81 9.93
CA ASP A 387 26.70 -2.84 10.25
C ASP A 387 25.26 -2.31 10.47
N GLY A 388 25.07 -0.99 10.41
CA GLY A 388 23.79 -0.33 10.66
C GLY A 388 23.61 0.18 12.09
N THR A 389 24.56 -0.01 12.98
CA THR A 389 24.49 0.53 14.35
C THR A 389 24.68 2.04 14.35
N LEU A 390 23.83 2.76 15.08
CA LEU A 390 23.94 4.22 15.22
C LEU A 390 25.17 4.61 16.07
N ILE A 391 25.85 5.67 15.64
CA ILE A 391 26.90 6.33 16.43
C ILE A 391 26.24 7.49 17.16
N GLU A 392 25.92 7.27 18.44
CA GLU A 392 25.10 8.19 19.24
C GLU A 392 25.80 9.53 19.51
N ASN A 393 24.98 10.60 19.55
CA ASN A 393 25.39 11.93 19.98
C ASN A 393 24.65 12.36 21.26
N GLN A 394 25.18 13.39 21.91
CA GLN A 394 24.66 13.92 23.15
C GLN A 394 23.99 15.30 22.92
N PRO A 395 22.82 15.58 23.55
CA PRO A 395 22.27 16.94 23.62
C PRO A 395 23.30 17.95 24.14
N TYR A 396 23.42 19.12 23.53
CA TYR A 396 24.48 20.05 23.92
C TYR A 396 24.29 20.61 25.35
N ASP A 397 23.06 20.82 25.79
CA ASP A 397 22.73 21.21 27.17
C ASP A 397 23.15 20.13 28.20
N PHE A 398 23.18 18.86 27.80
CA PHE A 398 23.75 17.77 28.61
C PHE A 398 25.27 17.86 28.71
N VAL A 399 25.96 18.25 27.62
CA VAL A 399 27.41 18.52 27.67
C VAL A 399 27.72 19.62 28.69
N VAL A 400 26.97 20.73 28.64
CA VAL A 400 27.16 21.90 29.51
C VAL A 400 26.84 21.58 30.96
N SER A 401 25.77 20.82 31.22
CA SER A 401 25.37 20.41 32.59
C SER A 401 26.18 19.24 33.15
N GLY A 402 26.95 18.54 32.31
CA GLY A 402 27.77 17.39 32.69
C GLY A 402 27.00 16.06 32.78
N ASP A 403 25.74 16.03 32.34
CA ASP A 403 25.01 14.77 32.09
C ASP A 403 25.77 13.97 31.03
N LYS A 404 25.75 12.63 31.12
CA LYS A 404 26.47 11.71 30.23
C LYS A 404 25.57 10.95 29.28
N ARG A 405 24.25 11.13 29.40
CA ARG A 405 23.27 10.50 28.52
C ARG A 405 23.39 11.04 27.10
N THR A 406 23.11 10.17 26.15
CA THR A 406 23.00 10.42 24.71
C THR A 406 21.54 10.41 24.28
N TYR A 407 21.25 10.78 23.03
CA TYR A 407 19.92 10.55 22.45
C TYR A 407 19.53 9.05 22.48
N GLY A 408 20.52 8.16 22.37
CA GLY A 408 20.39 6.72 22.60
C GLY A 408 19.77 6.34 23.94
N ASP A 409 20.10 7.05 25.01
CA ASP A 409 19.53 6.81 26.34
C ASP A 409 18.09 7.34 26.44
N LEU A 410 17.80 8.47 25.77
CA LEU A 410 16.47 9.10 25.74
C LEU A 410 15.45 8.34 24.88
N ARG A 411 15.91 7.55 23.90
CA ARG A 411 15.06 6.76 23.00
C ARG A 411 14.80 5.31 23.49
N THR A 412 15.20 4.98 24.71
CA THR A 412 14.79 3.72 25.37
C THR A 412 13.36 3.82 25.92
N PRO A 413 12.65 2.72 26.18
CA PRO A 413 11.31 2.78 26.80
C PRO A 413 11.27 3.59 28.11
N GLU A 414 12.30 3.51 28.94
CA GLU A 414 12.43 4.34 30.15
C GLU A 414 12.71 5.81 29.82
N GLY A 415 13.56 6.08 28.83
CA GLY A 415 13.86 7.42 28.35
C GLY A 415 12.64 8.11 27.77
N LEU A 416 11.85 7.41 26.96
CA LEU A 416 10.61 7.93 26.36
C LEU A 416 9.56 8.27 27.42
N LYS A 417 9.49 7.50 28.51
CA LYS A 417 8.64 7.87 29.67
C LYS A 417 9.13 9.14 30.36
N GLU A 418 10.43 9.43 30.38
CA GLU A 418 10.93 10.73 30.84
C GLU A 418 10.55 11.83 29.86
N VAL A 419 10.73 11.62 28.56
CA VAL A 419 10.36 12.57 27.50
C VAL A 419 8.88 12.96 27.59
N ALA A 420 7.99 11.99 27.79
CA ALA A 420 6.56 12.19 27.97
C ALA A 420 6.16 13.05 29.19
N THR A 421 7.10 13.38 30.08
CA THR A 421 6.83 14.33 31.19
C THR A 421 6.94 15.80 30.77
N TYR A 422 7.53 16.08 29.60
CA TYR A 422 7.77 17.43 29.13
C TYR A 422 7.55 17.66 27.63
N ALA A 423 7.32 16.61 26.85
CA ALA A 423 7.03 16.65 25.44
C ALA A 423 5.85 15.74 25.09
N ASP A 424 5.16 16.07 24.00
CA ASP A 424 4.00 15.37 23.45
C ASP A 424 4.38 14.49 22.25
N GLY A 425 5.62 14.62 21.77
CA GLY A 425 6.15 13.79 20.70
C GLY A 425 7.68 13.78 20.62
N ILE A 426 8.18 12.95 19.70
CA ILE A 426 9.59 12.86 19.32
C ILE A 426 9.75 13.10 17.82
N GLY A 427 10.83 13.76 17.44
CA GLY A 427 11.26 13.93 16.06
C GLY A 427 12.60 13.25 15.85
N PRO A 428 12.65 11.93 15.62
CA PRO A 428 13.91 11.22 15.44
C PRO A 428 14.44 11.40 14.02
N TRP A 429 15.76 11.33 13.84
CA TRP A 429 16.31 11.02 12.53
C TRP A 429 15.74 9.68 12.02
N LYS A 430 15.24 9.62 10.78
CA LYS A 430 14.54 8.47 10.19
C LYS A 430 15.32 7.16 10.30
N ARG A 431 16.66 7.23 10.34
CA ARG A 431 17.55 6.08 10.48
C ARG A 431 17.54 5.46 11.89
N MET A 432 16.95 6.12 12.87
CA MET A 432 16.67 5.53 14.18
C MET A 432 15.47 4.57 14.15
N ILE A 433 14.60 4.68 13.15
CA ILE A 433 13.48 3.78 12.93
C ILE A 433 13.90 2.69 11.94
N VAL A 434 14.40 3.08 10.76
CA VAL A 434 14.91 2.16 9.74
C VAL A 434 16.34 2.55 9.38
N SER A 435 17.31 1.91 10.02
CA SER A 435 18.74 2.14 9.75
C SER A 435 19.17 1.51 8.42
N VAL A 436 20.36 1.84 7.95
CA VAL A 436 20.97 1.32 6.73
C VAL A 436 22.36 0.75 7.01
N LYS A 437 22.71 -0.36 6.35
CA LYS A 437 24.02 -1.02 6.45
C LYS A 437 24.74 -1.01 5.11
N GLY A 438 26.05 -0.82 5.16
CA GLY A 438 26.90 -0.86 3.97
C GLY A 438 27.29 -2.28 3.56
N THR A 439 27.74 -2.41 2.32
CA THR A 439 28.41 -3.64 1.84
C THR A 439 29.92 -3.42 1.91
N ASP A 440 30.67 -4.41 2.41
CA ASP A 440 32.14 -4.39 2.45
C ASP A 440 32.66 -5.71 1.85
N ALA A 441 32.73 -5.75 0.51
CA ALA A 441 33.11 -6.95 -0.24
C ALA A 441 34.63 -7.16 -0.26
N ASP A 442 35.43 -6.11 -0.09
CA ASP A 442 36.89 -6.17 -0.09
C ASP A 442 37.51 -6.35 1.30
N GLY A 443 36.73 -6.16 2.36
CA GLY A 443 37.09 -6.37 3.76
C GLY A 443 37.95 -5.26 4.36
N ASP A 444 37.90 -4.03 3.81
CA ASP A 444 38.67 -2.89 4.29
C ASP A 444 38.03 -2.15 5.49
N GLY A 445 36.82 -2.55 5.88
CA GLY A 445 36.05 -1.97 6.98
C GLY A 445 35.26 -0.71 6.59
N LYS A 446 35.11 -0.41 5.31
CA LYS A 446 34.31 0.70 4.78
C LYS A 446 33.22 0.17 3.86
N ALA A 447 32.21 0.99 3.64
CA ALA A 447 31.18 0.69 2.68
C ALA A 447 31.71 0.89 1.25
N ASP A 448 31.41 -0.07 0.38
CA ASP A 448 31.70 -0.04 -1.05
C ASP A 448 30.78 0.94 -1.79
N ASP A 449 31.30 1.50 -2.88
CA ASP A 449 30.49 2.15 -3.93
C ASP A 449 29.89 1.04 -4.79
N VAL A 450 28.67 0.63 -4.45
CA VAL A 450 28.01 -0.53 -5.04
C VAL A 450 27.39 -0.18 -6.40
N ASN A 451 27.00 1.08 -6.59
CA ASN A 451 26.38 1.56 -7.82
C ASN A 451 27.40 2.07 -8.87
N GLY A 452 28.65 2.32 -8.46
CA GLY A 452 29.77 2.75 -9.31
C GLY A 452 29.74 4.24 -9.69
N ASP A 453 29.07 5.10 -8.92
CA ASP A 453 28.92 6.54 -9.18
C ASP A 453 30.09 7.39 -8.64
N GLY A 454 31.00 6.78 -7.88
CA GLY A 454 32.17 7.41 -7.28
C GLY A 454 31.93 8.02 -5.90
N ALA A 455 30.76 7.84 -5.28
CA ALA A 455 30.41 8.37 -3.97
C ALA A 455 29.62 7.36 -3.12
N VAL A 456 30.19 6.94 -2.00
CA VAL A 456 29.50 6.06 -1.05
C VAL A 456 28.44 6.84 -0.27
N ASN A 457 27.16 6.53 -0.49
CA ASN A 457 26.02 7.20 0.13
C ASN A 457 24.89 6.20 0.47
N ASP A 458 23.68 6.67 0.76
CA ASP A 458 22.60 5.74 1.13
C ASP A 458 22.16 4.85 -0.04
N ALA A 459 22.37 5.27 -1.29
CA ALA A 459 22.08 4.46 -2.48
C ALA A 459 22.93 3.18 -2.58
N ASP A 460 24.04 3.11 -1.84
CA ASP A 460 24.92 1.93 -1.74
C ASP A 460 24.57 1.01 -0.57
N LYS A 461 23.71 1.50 0.33
CA LYS A 461 23.38 0.82 1.58
C LYS A 461 22.01 0.16 1.48
N THR A 462 21.86 -0.93 2.23
CA THR A 462 20.57 -1.64 2.36
C THR A 462 19.94 -1.36 3.71
N THR A 463 18.62 -1.29 3.75
CA THR A 463 17.84 -1.13 4.98
C THR A 463 18.05 -2.31 5.93
N THR A 464 17.94 -2.01 7.21
CA THR A 464 17.87 -2.98 8.30
C THR A 464 16.41 -3.20 8.71
N ALA A 465 16.15 -4.19 9.55
CA ALA A 465 14.82 -4.37 10.12
C ALA A 465 14.43 -3.12 10.95
N PRO A 466 13.16 -2.66 10.89
CA PRO A 466 12.68 -1.55 11.70
C PRO A 466 12.89 -1.79 13.20
N THR A 467 13.18 -0.72 13.95
CA THR A 467 13.23 -0.76 15.42
C THR A 467 11.82 -0.69 16.02
N MET A 468 11.72 -0.93 17.34
CA MET A 468 10.46 -0.76 18.08
C MET A 468 10.16 0.69 18.45
N LEU A 469 10.97 1.67 18.00
CA LEU A 469 10.90 3.05 18.49
C LEU A 469 9.52 3.69 18.32
N VAL A 470 8.83 3.42 17.21
CA VAL A 470 7.47 3.97 16.99
C VAL A 470 6.52 3.42 18.05
N GLN A 471 6.47 2.09 18.21
CA GLN A 471 5.62 1.44 19.21
C GLN A 471 5.98 1.85 20.64
N ASP A 472 7.28 1.89 20.98
CA ASP A 472 7.73 2.28 22.33
C ASP A 472 7.35 3.73 22.65
N ALA A 473 7.34 4.63 21.65
CA ALA A 473 6.90 6.01 21.79
C ALA A 473 5.38 6.10 21.94
N HIS A 474 4.61 5.38 21.13
CA HIS A 474 3.15 5.30 21.25
C HIS A 474 2.70 4.72 22.60
N ASP A 475 3.40 3.68 23.10
CA ASP A 475 3.17 3.12 24.44
C ASP A 475 3.43 4.14 25.56
N ALA A 476 4.28 5.15 25.31
CA ALA A 476 4.52 6.28 26.19
C ALA A 476 3.56 7.47 25.93
N GLY A 477 2.68 7.39 24.93
CA GLY A 477 1.73 8.44 24.54
C GLY A 477 2.36 9.57 23.72
N LEU A 478 3.49 9.32 23.05
CA LEU A 478 4.24 10.31 22.27
C LEU A 478 3.99 10.16 20.77
N LEU A 479 3.71 11.26 20.08
CA LEU A 479 3.71 11.34 18.62
C LEU A 479 5.13 11.09 18.05
N VAL A 480 5.23 10.61 16.82
CA VAL A 480 6.51 10.29 16.15
C VAL A 480 6.57 10.96 14.77
N HIS A 481 7.39 12.01 14.64
CA HIS A 481 7.56 12.80 13.43
C HIS A 481 9.00 12.75 12.89
N PRO A 482 9.44 11.67 12.20
CA PRO A 482 10.82 11.54 11.76
C PRO A 482 11.25 12.55 10.69
N TYR A 483 12.55 12.85 10.68
CA TYR A 483 13.21 13.68 9.67
C TYR A 483 14.42 12.96 9.04
N THR A 484 14.87 13.26 7.82
CA THR A 484 14.18 14.01 6.78
C THR A 484 14.03 13.12 5.55
N PHE A 485 12.85 13.13 4.95
CA PHE A 485 12.55 12.46 3.69
C PHE A 485 12.96 13.35 2.53
N ARG A 486 13.68 12.77 1.57
CA ARG A 486 14.30 13.48 0.45
C ARG A 486 14.21 12.61 -0.80
N ASN A 487 13.84 13.22 -1.92
CA ASN A 487 13.63 12.50 -3.17
C ASN A 487 14.94 12.23 -3.92
N GLU A 488 16.01 12.96 -3.61
CA GLU A 488 17.28 12.77 -4.29
C GLU A 488 17.88 11.40 -3.95
N GLY A 489 18.30 10.67 -4.99
CA GLY A 489 18.75 9.28 -4.86
C GLY A 489 19.85 9.04 -3.83
N LEU A 490 20.72 10.03 -3.58
CA LEU A 490 21.80 9.92 -2.59
C LEU A 490 21.31 9.74 -1.13
N TYR A 491 20.04 10.03 -0.87
CA TYR A 491 19.38 9.87 0.44
C TYR A 491 18.42 8.67 0.49
N LEU A 492 18.24 7.97 -0.62
CA LEU A 492 17.37 6.81 -0.72
C LEU A 492 18.22 5.55 -0.55
N ALA A 493 17.80 4.67 0.37
CA ALA A 493 18.42 3.36 0.50
C ALA A 493 18.26 2.57 -0.81
N ARG A 494 19.21 1.69 -1.10
CA ARG A 494 19.21 0.84 -2.31
C ARG A 494 17.91 0.07 -2.50
N ASP A 495 17.29 -0.39 -1.41
CA ASP A 495 16.05 -1.18 -1.44
C ASP A 495 14.86 -0.41 -2.03
N TYR A 496 14.89 0.93 -2.02
CA TYR A 496 13.86 1.75 -2.65
C TYR A 496 14.06 1.91 -4.15
N ASN A 497 15.17 1.42 -4.72
CA ASN A 497 15.43 1.43 -6.17
C ASN A 497 15.25 2.82 -6.82
N GLY A 498 15.62 3.88 -6.10
CA GLY A 498 15.48 5.26 -6.55
C GLY A 498 14.06 5.83 -6.54
N ASP A 499 13.07 5.10 -5.99
CA ASP A 499 11.69 5.56 -5.83
C ASP A 499 11.44 6.03 -4.39
N PRO A 500 11.31 7.36 -4.15
CA PRO A 500 11.07 7.87 -2.82
C PRO A 500 9.70 7.47 -2.25
N GLU A 501 8.69 7.16 -3.09
CA GLU A 501 7.35 6.78 -2.61
C GLU A 501 7.40 5.50 -1.78
N LEU A 502 8.34 4.58 -2.07
CA LEU A 502 8.54 3.36 -1.29
C LEU A 502 9.01 3.66 0.14
N GLU A 503 9.84 4.68 0.34
CA GLU A 503 10.27 5.10 1.67
C GLU A 503 9.10 5.68 2.47
N TYR A 504 8.30 6.58 1.88
CA TYR A 504 7.10 7.11 2.56
C TYR A 504 6.12 6.00 2.93
N ARG A 505 5.86 5.05 2.02
CA ARG A 505 4.95 3.91 2.29
C ARG A 505 5.42 3.08 3.46
N GLN A 506 6.71 2.76 3.53
CA GLN A 506 7.26 1.98 4.63
C GLN A 506 7.03 2.69 5.97
N PHE A 507 7.31 3.99 6.06
CA PHE A 507 7.18 4.71 7.33
C PHE A 507 5.72 4.95 7.72
N ILE A 508 4.81 5.18 6.75
CA ILE A 508 3.36 5.23 7.02
C ILE A 508 2.86 3.89 7.57
N GLN A 509 3.31 2.77 7.01
CA GLN A 509 2.97 1.42 7.50
C GLN A 509 3.53 1.15 8.91
N LEU A 510 4.69 1.71 9.23
CA LEU A 510 5.29 1.61 10.57
C LEU A 510 4.57 2.45 11.62
N GLY A 511 3.60 3.30 11.23
CA GLY A 511 2.77 4.06 12.16
C GLY A 511 3.31 5.42 12.56
N VAL A 512 4.23 6.01 11.79
CA VAL A 512 4.68 7.39 12.11
C VAL A 512 3.51 8.37 12.00
N ASP A 513 3.38 9.31 12.93
CA ASP A 513 2.26 10.26 13.03
C ASP A 513 2.39 11.44 12.06
N GLY A 514 3.57 11.60 11.48
CA GLY A 514 3.90 12.65 10.53
C GLY A 514 5.32 12.47 10.02
N TYR A 515 5.75 13.28 9.07
CA TYR A 515 7.13 13.24 8.60
C TYR A 515 7.58 14.58 8.03
N PHE A 516 8.84 14.91 8.32
CA PHE A 516 9.53 16.07 7.77
C PHE A 516 10.08 15.73 6.39
N THR A 517 9.68 16.50 5.38
CA THR A 517 10.11 16.29 4.00
C THR A 517 10.51 17.58 3.30
N ASP A 518 11.57 17.51 2.51
CA ASP A 518 11.98 18.57 1.59
C ASP A 518 11.08 18.63 0.33
N PHE A 519 10.24 17.60 0.12
CA PHE A 519 9.36 17.40 -1.04
C PHE A 519 7.91 17.08 -0.61
N PRO A 520 7.14 18.06 -0.09
CA PRO A 520 5.79 17.85 0.39
C PRO A 520 4.87 17.14 -0.60
N ALA A 521 4.97 17.46 -1.91
CA ALA A 521 4.12 16.86 -2.94
C ALA A 521 4.24 15.33 -3.01
N THR A 522 5.43 14.78 -2.74
CA THR A 522 5.64 13.32 -2.76
C THR A 522 5.04 12.68 -1.51
N GLY A 523 5.27 13.27 -0.34
CA GLY A 523 4.66 12.79 0.90
C GLY A 523 3.13 12.84 0.86
N ASP A 524 2.58 13.99 0.48
CA ASP A 524 1.15 14.25 0.32
C ASP A 524 0.49 13.22 -0.61
N LYS A 525 1.08 12.99 -1.79
CA LYS A 525 0.59 11.98 -2.74
C LYS A 525 0.48 10.60 -2.10
N VAL A 526 1.50 10.15 -1.38
CA VAL A 526 1.51 8.81 -0.77
C VAL A 526 0.53 8.71 0.39
N ARG A 527 0.41 9.77 1.22
CA ARG A 527 -0.61 9.85 2.27
C ARG A 527 -2.01 9.78 1.68
N ASP A 528 -2.29 10.55 0.62
CA ASP A 528 -3.61 10.61 -0.01
C ASP A 528 -3.96 9.29 -0.70
N GLN A 529 -2.99 8.61 -1.30
CA GLN A 529 -3.15 7.24 -1.77
C GLN A 529 -3.59 6.30 -0.64
N ALA A 530 -2.97 6.38 0.54
CA ALA A 530 -3.35 5.55 1.69
C ALA A 530 -4.73 5.94 2.26
N ALA A 531 -5.10 7.22 2.21
CA ALA A 531 -6.25 7.78 2.91
C ALA A 531 -7.54 7.94 2.06
N GLN A 532 -7.46 7.89 0.73
CA GLN A 532 -8.64 8.09 -0.14
C GLN A 532 -9.75 7.08 0.16
N GLY A 533 -11.03 7.41 -0.11
CA GLY A 533 -12.17 6.61 0.37
C GLY A 533 -12.47 5.29 -0.36
N GLU A 534 -11.80 5.00 -1.48
CA GLU A 534 -12.06 3.83 -2.32
C GLU A 534 -10.73 3.13 -2.68
N VAL A 535 -10.78 1.83 -2.91
CA VAL A 535 -9.62 1.10 -3.46
C VAL A 535 -9.65 1.20 -4.98
N LYS A 536 -8.53 1.62 -5.58
CA LYS A 536 -8.40 1.86 -7.02
C LYS A 536 -7.10 1.26 -7.52
N SER A 537 -7.23 0.38 -8.52
CA SER A 537 -6.08 -0.11 -9.29
C SER A 537 -5.64 0.93 -10.34
N PRO A 538 -4.46 0.78 -10.97
CA PRO A 538 -4.04 1.59 -12.09
C PRO A 538 -4.96 1.56 -13.32
N ASP A 539 -5.77 0.49 -13.48
CA ASP A 539 -6.70 0.33 -14.60
C ASP A 539 -8.13 0.80 -14.25
N HIS A 540 -8.32 1.37 -13.04
CA HIS A 540 -9.58 2.00 -12.63
C HIS A 540 -9.90 3.21 -13.54
N PRO A 541 -11.16 3.40 -13.98
CA PRO A 541 -11.55 4.50 -14.88
C PRO A 541 -11.10 5.89 -14.44
N ASP A 542 -11.30 6.26 -13.17
CA ASP A 542 -10.87 7.56 -12.63
C ASP A 542 -9.36 7.77 -12.64
N VAL A 543 -8.57 6.71 -12.47
CA VAL A 543 -7.10 6.76 -12.49
C VAL A 543 -6.61 6.93 -13.92
N LEU A 544 -7.19 6.18 -14.87
CA LEU A 544 -6.94 6.34 -16.29
C LEU A 544 -7.33 7.74 -16.80
N ALA A 545 -8.36 8.35 -16.20
CA ALA A 545 -8.77 9.72 -16.49
C ALA A 545 -7.90 10.80 -15.82
N GLY A 546 -6.99 10.43 -14.91
CA GLY A 546 -6.16 11.37 -14.15
C GLY A 546 -6.91 12.14 -13.06
N THR A 547 -8.05 11.62 -12.61
CA THR A 547 -8.93 12.24 -11.61
C THR A 547 -8.83 11.61 -10.21
N ALA A 548 -8.13 10.49 -10.09
CA ALA A 548 -7.86 9.80 -8.83
C ALA A 548 -6.45 9.18 -8.83
N LEU A 549 -5.98 8.79 -7.65
CA LEU A 549 -4.72 8.06 -7.48
C LEU A 549 -5.01 6.56 -7.32
N ALA A 550 -4.13 5.71 -7.85
CA ALA A 550 -4.16 4.29 -7.54
C ALA A 550 -3.60 4.04 -6.14
N ASN A 551 -4.27 3.21 -5.35
CA ASN A 551 -3.80 2.73 -4.05
C ASN A 551 -3.69 1.20 -3.94
N LEU A 552 -3.82 0.52 -5.07
CA LEU A 552 -3.63 -0.90 -5.21
C LEU A 552 -2.66 -1.16 -6.38
N GLY A 553 -2.01 -2.32 -6.40
CA GLY A 553 -1.26 -2.77 -7.57
C GLY A 553 -2.17 -3.00 -8.79
N ARG A 554 -1.57 -3.12 -9.97
CA ARG A 554 -2.26 -3.60 -11.17
C ARG A 554 -2.47 -5.11 -11.08
N SER A 555 -3.65 -5.59 -11.46
CA SER A 555 -4.06 -6.99 -11.35
C SER A 555 -3.84 -7.51 -9.93
N ARG A 556 -4.58 -6.89 -9.01
CA ARG A 556 -4.48 -7.09 -7.56
C ARG A 556 -5.81 -6.92 -6.83
N GLY A 557 -6.91 -6.87 -7.60
CA GLY A 557 -8.23 -6.51 -7.11
C GLY A 557 -8.95 -7.69 -6.50
N LEU A 558 -10.25 -7.87 -6.77
CA LEU A 558 -11.04 -8.91 -6.10
C LEU A 558 -10.85 -10.28 -6.76
N GLU A 559 -9.85 -11.03 -6.30
CA GLU A 559 -9.59 -12.42 -6.74
C GLU A 559 -10.57 -13.42 -6.13
N GLY A 560 -10.91 -13.27 -4.84
CA GLY A 560 -11.66 -14.29 -4.11
C GLY A 560 -13.01 -13.77 -3.63
N MET A 561 -14.07 -14.59 -3.70
CA MET A 561 -15.36 -14.22 -3.12
C MET A 561 -16.17 -15.43 -2.65
N ALA A 562 -16.60 -15.38 -1.38
CA ALA A 562 -17.48 -16.40 -0.81
C ALA A 562 -18.82 -15.79 -0.36
N ILE A 563 -19.89 -16.58 -0.44
CA ILE A 563 -21.18 -16.25 0.18
C ILE A 563 -21.33 -17.00 1.52
N SER A 564 -21.88 -16.33 2.51
CA SER A 564 -22.27 -16.93 3.80
C SER A 564 -23.22 -18.13 3.61
N PRO A 565 -23.21 -19.14 4.52
CA PRO A 565 -24.10 -20.30 4.38
C PRO A 565 -25.61 -19.97 4.36
N ASP A 566 -26.02 -18.88 5.01
CA ASP A 566 -27.42 -18.42 4.98
C ASP A 566 -27.76 -17.55 3.75
N GLY A 567 -26.75 -17.21 2.93
CA GLY A 567 -26.92 -16.45 1.71
C GLY A 567 -27.25 -14.99 1.91
N THR A 568 -26.96 -14.41 3.09
CA THR A 568 -27.28 -13.02 3.41
C THR A 568 -26.11 -12.06 3.23
N LYS A 569 -24.89 -12.60 3.24
CA LYS A 569 -23.64 -11.84 3.16
C LYS A 569 -22.68 -12.41 2.13
N ILE A 570 -21.92 -11.53 1.50
CA ILE A 570 -20.78 -11.82 0.62
C ILE A 570 -19.50 -11.36 1.32
N TYR A 571 -18.42 -12.12 1.11
CA TYR A 571 -17.09 -11.84 1.62
C TYR A 571 -16.09 -11.74 0.46
N PRO A 572 -15.86 -10.53 -0.07
CA PRO A 572 -14.81 -10.30 -1.07
C PRO A 572 -13.41 -10.29 -0.43
N LEU A 573 -12.44 -10.83 -1.13
CA LEU A 573 -11.03 -10.91 -0.73
C LEU A 573 -10.17 -10.33 -1.85
N LEU A 574 -9.33 -9.35 -1.51
CA LEU A 574 -8.36 -8.76 -2.44
C LEU A 574 -7.18 -9.71 -2.71
N GLU A 575 -6.58 -9.62 -3.90
CA GLU A 575 -5.35 -10.33 -4.26
C GLU A 575 -4.09 -9.62 -3.75
N GLY A 576 -4.12 -8.28 -3.66
CA GLY A 576 -2.98 -7.46 -3.25
C GLY A 576 -3.23 -6.60 -2.02
N ALA A 577 -2.13 -6.23 -1.36
CA ALA A 577 -2.15 -5.28 -0.25
C ALA A 577 -2.44 -3.86 -0.75
N VAL A 578 -3.34 -3.15 -0.06
CA VAL A 578 -3.63 -1.73 -0.32
C VAL A 578 -2.52 -0.89 0.32
N ILE A 579 -2.18 0.25 -0.28
CA ILE A 579 -1.22 1.18 0.32
C ILE A 579 -1.67 1.56 1.73
N GLY A 580 -0.75 1.41 2.70
CA GLY A 580 -1.01 1.60 4.12
C GLY A 580 -1.13 0.28 4.89
N ASP A 581 -1.47 -0.82 4.21
CA ASP A 581 -1.46 -2.15 4.83
C ASP A 581 -0.05 -2.77 4.81
N PRO A 582 0.26 -3.74 5.69
CA PRO A 582 1.45 -4.58 5.55
C PRO A 582 1.49 -5.30 4.20
N SER A 583 2.70 -5.49 3.64
CA SER A 583 2.86 -6.03 2.28
C SER A 583 2.36 -7.47 2.06
N ASN A 584 2.12 -8.23 3.13
CA ASN A 584 1.56 -9.58 3.10
C ASN A 584 0.12 -9.67 3.63
N ALA A 585 -0.56 -8.53 3.81
CA ALA A 585 -1.92 -8.45 4.35
C ALA A 585 -2.93 -8.18 3.23
N LEU A 586 -3.79 -9.15 2.95
CA LEU A 586 -4.88 -9.00 1.98
C LEU A 586 -6.20 -8.77 2.71
N ARG A 587 -6.96 -7.76 2.30
CA ARG A 587 -8.20 -7.37 3.00
C ARG A 587 -9.36 -8.30 2.68
N ILE A 588 -10.08 -8.70 3.73
CA ILE A 588 -11.34 -9.44 3.65
C ILE A 588 -12.47 -8.50 4.04
N TYR A 589 -13.40 -8.27 3.12
CA TYR A 589 -14.56 -7.40 3.31
C TYR A 589 -15.80 -8.20 3.69
N GLU A 590 -16.81 -7.50 4.23
CA GLU A 590 -18.17 -8.02 4.37
C GLU A 590 -19.13 -7.09 3.63
N TYR A 591 -19.98 -7.66 2.79
CA TYR A 591 -21.05 -6.97 2.08
C TYR A 591 -22.39 -7.63 2.41
N ASP A 592 -23.34 -6.84 2.91
CA ASP A 592 -24.68 -7.30 3.28
C ASP A 592 -25.63 -7.18 2.08
N LEU A 593 -26.20 -8.32 1.65
CA LEU A 593 -27.08 -8.39 0.48
C LEU A 593 -28.45 -7.77 0.71
N GLN A 594 -28.89 -7.66 1.97
CA GLN A 594 -30.17 -7.07 2.31
C GLN A 594 -30.10 -5.54 2.32
N THR A 595 -29.07 -4.97 2.94
CA THR A 595 -28.87 -3.51 2.98
C THR A 595 -28.14 -2.97 1.77
N GLN A 596 -27.48 -3.84 1.00
CA GLN A 596 -26.64 -3.50 -0.16
C GLN A 596 -25.49 -2.56 0.20
N THR A 597 -24.84 -2.81 1.34
CA THR A 597 -23.74 -1.98 1.85
C THR A 597 -22.58 -2.82 2.34
N TYR A 598 -21.37 -2.30 2.20
CA TYR A 598 -20.21 -2.82 2.93
C TYR A 598 -20.34 -2.51 4.42
N ALA A 599 -19.76 -3.36 5.25
CA ALA A 599 -19.49 -3.03 6.65
C ALA A 599 -18.46 -1.90 6.76
N ASP A 600 -18.52 -1.13 7.85
CA ASP A 600 -17.57 -0.05 8.15
C ASP A 600 -16.19 -0.58 8.60
N GLU A 601 -16.08 -1.87 8.92
CA GLU A 601 -14.87 -2.55 9.35
C GLU A 601 -14.58 -3.76 8.46
N LEU A 602 -13.29 -4.08 8.31
CA LEU A 602 -12.86 -5.33 7.67
C LEU A 602 -13.20 -6.53 8.55
N ILE A 603 -13.47 -7.67 7.92
CA ILE A 603 -13.50 -8.95 8.65
C ILE A 603 -12.13 -9.19 9.28
N GLY A 604 -11.06 -8.99 8.50
CA GLY A 604 -9.67 -9.11 8.90
C GLY A 604 -8.73 -9.18 7.70
N TYR A 605 -7.50 -9.59 7.94
CA TYR A 605 -6.48 -9.78 6.90
C TYR A 605 -6.16 -11.25 6.67
N TYR A 606 -6.08 -11.67 5.41
CA TYR A 606 -5.41 -12.90 5.02
C TYR A 606 -3.90 -12.67 4.98
N ARG A 607 -3.12 -13.53 5.66
CA ARG A 607 -1.65 -13.47 5.67
C ARG A 607 -1.06 -14.31 4.54
N LEU A 608 -0.43 -13.67 3.56
CA LEU A 608 0.39 -14.36 2.57
C LEU A 608 1.64 -14.97 3.24
N GLU A 609 2.04 -16.19 2.83
CA GLU A 609 3.33 -16.77 3.24
C GLU A 609 4.50 -15.95 2.69
N ASN A 610 4.31 -15.33 1.53
CA ASN A 610 5.28 -14.45 0.89
C ASN A 610 4.53 -13.33 0.14
N PRO A 611 4.93 -12.05 0.29
CA PRO A 611 4.32 -10.92 -0.43
C PRO A 611 4.28 -11.02 -1.97
N SER A 612 5.09 -11.90 -2.57
CA SER A 612 5.11 -12.16 -4.02
C SER A 612 4.16 -13.27 -4.48
N HIS A 613 3.55 -13.98 -3.53
CA HIS A 613 2.48 -14.92 -3.83
C HIS A 613 1.20 -14.17 -4.19
N ALA A 614 0.27 -14.92 -4.72
CA ALA A 614 -1.07 -14.51 -5.07
C ALA A 614 -2.06 -15.52 -4.47
N ILE A 615 -3.29 -15.09 -4.30
CA ILE A 615 -4.39 -16.02 -4.06
C ILE A 615 -4.92 -16.55 -5.40
N GLY A 616 -6.00 -17.31 -5.37
CA GLY A 616 -6.63 -17.77 -6.61
C GLY A 616 -8.14 -17.90 -6.48
N ASP A 617 -8.64 -18.51 -5.39
CA ASP A 617 -10.08 -18.54 -5.12
C ASP A 617 -10.35 -18.69 -3.61
N PHE A 618 -11.59 -18.40 -3.22
CA PHE A 618 -12.06 -18.27 -1.85
C PHE A 618 -13.49 -18.83 -1.70
N THR A 619 -13.65 -19.92 -0.94
CA THR A 619 -14.94 -20.62 -0.83
C THR A 619 -15.36 -20.94 0.61
N VAL A 620 -16.67 -21.02 0.86
CA VAL A 620 -17.27 -21.20 2.19
C VAL A 620 -17.19 -22.65 2.68
N VAL A 621 -16.96 -22.83 3.99
CA VAL A 621 -17.09 -24.13 4.69
C VAL A 621 -18.22 -24.08 5.71
N ASN A 622 -18.27 -23.02 6.53
CA ASN A 622 -19.34 -22.75 7.49
C ASN A 622 -19.39 -21.25 7.81
N ASP A 623 -20.17 -20.85 8.83
CA ASP A 623 -20.36 -19.44 9.21
C ASP A 623 -19.07 -18.67 9.52
N ASN A 624 -17.98 -19.35 9.85
CA ASN A 624 -16.71 -18.72 10.22
C ASN A 624 -15.52 -19.22 9.41
N GLN A 625 -15.63 -20.36 8.73
CA GLN A 625 -14.51 -21.04 8.11
C GLN A 625 -14.66 -21.10 6.59
N TYR A 626 -13.53 -20.90 5.92
CA TYR A 626 -13.45 -20.76 4.47
C TYR A 626 -12.14 -21.36 3.97
N LEU A 627 -12.06 -21.72 2.69
CA LEU A 627 -10.83 -22.17 2.03
C LEU A 627 -10.32 -21.09 1.08
N VAL A 628 -9.01 -20.89 1.04
CA VAL A 628 -8.30 -19.95 0.18
C VAL A 628 -7.18 -20.70 -0.55
N ILE A 629 -7.09 -20.56 -1.86
CA ILE A 629 -5.90 -20.98 -2.62
C ILE A 629 -4.82 -19.91 -2.49
N GLU A 630 -3.58 -20.31 -2.23
CA GLU A 630 -2.41 -19.43 -2.33
C GLU A 630 -1.31 -20.11 -3.15
N ARG A 631 -0.72 -19.34 -4.06
CA ARG A 631 0.21 -19.84 -5.07
C ARG A 631 1.34 -18.86 -5.35
N ASP A 632 2.51 -19.38 -5.71
CA ASP A 632 3.53 -18.57 -6.37
C ASP A 632 3.12 -18.28 -7.82
N ASN A 633 3.81 -17.35 -8.48
CA ASN A 633 3.61 -17.02 -9.89
C ASN A 633 4.39 -17.93 -10.86
N ASN A 634 5.00 -19.02 -10.36
CA ASN A 634 5.80 -19.93 -11.18
C ASN A 634 4.94 -21.09 -11.71
N GLN A 635 5.46 -21.77 -12.73
CA GLN A 635 4.83 -22.94 -13.34
C GLN A 635 5.86 -24.02 -13.69
N GLY A 636 5.39 -25.23 -14.02
CA GLY A 636 6.21 -26.38 -14.35
C GLY A 636 7.19 -26.73 -13.23
N SER A 637 8.42 -27.05 -13.59
CA SER A 637 9.48 -27.38 -12.62
C SER A 637 9.95 -26.19 -11.77
N ALA A 638 9.60 -24.97 -12.17
CA ALA A 638 9.89 -23.76 -11.40
C ALA A 638 8.88 -23.52 -10.28
N ALA A 639 7.68 -24.12 -10.33
CA ALA A 639 6.71 -24.05 -9.24
C ALA A 639 7.32 -24.58 -7.93
N LYS A 640 7.10 -23.84 -6.84
CA LYS A 640 7.58 -24.15 -5.48
C LYS A 640 6.48 -24.09 -4.44
N PHE A 641 5.41 -23.37 -4.69
CA PHE A 641 4.35 -23.16 -3.71
C PHE A 641 2.98 -23.10 -4.39
N LYS A 642 2.11 -24.09 -4.08
CA LYS A 642 0.69 -24.13 -4.46
C LYS A 642 -0.07 -24.82 -3.34
N LYS A 643 -0.86 -24.10 -2.54
CA LYS A 643 -1.49 -24.64 -1.33
C LYS A 643 -2.90 -24.14 -1.15
N ILE A 644 -3.69 -24.90 -0.40
CA ILE A 644 -5.01 -24.49 0.07
C ILE A 644 -4.94 -24.34 1.58
N TYR A 645 -5.42 -23.20 2.06
CA TYR A 645 -5.53 -22.88 3.47
C TYR A 645 -6.98 -22.76 3.89
N LYS A 646 -7.28 -23.23 5.10
CA LYS A 646 -8.51 -22.87 5.80
C LYS A 646 -8.24 -21.63 6.64
N VAL A 647 -9.14 -20.65 6.55
CA VAL A 647 -9.16 -19.48 7.43
C VAL A 647 -10.35 -19.52 8.38
N ASP A 648 -10.22 -18.89 9.56
CA ASP A 648 -11.27 -18.81 10.57
C ASP A 648 -11.49 -17.35 11.02
N PHE A 649 -12.61 -16.78 10.61
CA PHE A 649 -12.98 -15.38 10.88
C PHE A 649 -13.28 -15.11 12.35
N SER A 650 -13.57 -16.15 13.14
CA SER A 650 -13.81 -16.02 14.58
C SER A 650 -12.52 -15.86 15.38
N GLN A 651 -11.35 -16.03 14.75
CA GLN A 651 -10.04 -15.98 15.38
C GLN A 651 -9.13 -14.99 14.67
N LYS A 652 -8.78 -13.91 15.36
CA LYS A 652 -7.89 -12.85 14.86
C LYS A 652 -6.76 -12.59 15.85
N ASP A 653 -5.57 -12.30 15.34
CA ASP A 653 -4.50 -11.75 16.17
C ASP A 653 -4.66 -10.23 16.38
N ASP A 654 -3.81 -9.64 17.23
CA ASP A 654 -3.88 -8.21 17.58
C ASP A 654 -3.64 -7.28 16.37
N SER A 655 -3.05 -7.80 15.30
CA SER A 655 -2.84 -7.10 14.03
C SER A 655 -3.96 -7.35 13.01
N GLY A 656 -5.02 -8.05 13.41
CA GLY A 656 -6.22 -8.28 12.59
C GLY A 656 -6.10 -9.42 11.59
N TYR A 657 -5.04 -10.24 11.62
CA TYR A 657 -4.93 -11.38 10.72
C TYR A 657 -5.81 -12.53 11.18
N VAL A 658 -6.58 -13.12 10.26
CA VAL A 658 -7.40 -14.29 10.54
C VAL A 658 -6.53 -15.54 10.72
N ALA A 659 -6.93 -16.44 11.62
CA ALA A 659 -6.22 -17.69 11.83
C ALA A 659 -6.20 -18.52 10.53
N LYS A 660 -5.03 -19.06 10.18
CA LYS A 660 -4.77 -19.75 8.91
C LYS A 660 -4.17 -21.14 9.17
N GLN A 661 -4.70 -22.17 8.49
CA GLN A 661 -4.26 -23.56 8.62
C GLN A 661 -4.15 -24.23 7.24
N GLU A 662 -3.01 -24.86 6.93
CA GLU A 662 -2.84 -25.64 5.68
C GLU A 662 -3.83 -26.82 5.63
N VAL A 663 -4.47 -27.01 4.48
CA VAL A 663 -5.44 -28.08 4.19
C VAL A 663 -4.95 -29.01 3.08
N ALA A 664 -4.32 -28.47 2.04
CA ALA A 664 -3.78 -29.25 0.93
C ALA A 664 -2.50 -28.61 0.36
N ASP A 665 -1.59 -29.47 -0.10
CA ASP A 665 -0.41 -29.09 -0.91
C ASP A 665 -0.63 -29.60 -2.33
N LEU A 666 -0.88 -28.68 -3.26
CA LEU A 666 -1.24 -28.98 -4.64
C LEU A 666 -0.03 -29.41 -5.49
N LEU A 667 1.18 -29.31 -4.95
CA LEU A 667 2.39 -29.89 -5.55
C LEU A 667 2.69 -31.30 -5.02
N ASN A 668 1.86 -31.84 -4.13
CA ASN A 668 2.06 -33.16 -3.52
C ASN A 668 0.73 -33.90 -3.26
N ILE A 669 -0.02 -34.17 -4.33
CA ILE A 669 -1.29 -34.89 -4.26
C ILE A 669 -1.03 -36.37 -4.55
N GLN A 670 -1.49 -37.26 -3.67
CA GLN A 670 -1.33 -38.70 -3.87
C GLN A 670 -2.29 -39.18 -4.96
N ASP A 671 -1.79 -39.87 -5.97
CA ASP A 671 -2.59 -40.46 -7.05
C ASP A 671 -2.25 -41.95 -7.22
N PRO A 672 -2.60 -42.81 -6.25
CA PRO A 672 -2.31 -44.25 -6.36
C PRO A 672 -3.04 -44.93 -7.53
N GLY A 673 -4.04 -44.26 -8.12
CA GLY A 673 -4.84 -44.78 -9.23
C GLY A 673 -4.33 -44.37 -10.61
N ASP A 674 -3.32 -43.49 -10.70
CA ASP A 674 -2.87 -42.88 -11.96
C ASP A 674 -4.06 -42.33 -12.77
N LEU A 675 -4.92 -41.56 -12.09
CA LEU A 675 -6.18 -41.07 -12.65
C LEU A 675 -5.95 -40.06 -13.79
N ASN A 676 -4.82 -39.35 -13.78
CA ASN A 676 -4.41 -38.49 -14.89
C ASN A 676 -3.67 -39.25 -16.02
N GLN A 677 -3.33 -40.53 -15.82
CA GLN A 677 -2.67 -41.42 -16.79
C GLN A 677 -1.27 -40.96 -17.23
N ASP A 678 -0.52 -40.33 -16.32
CA ASP A 678 0.86 -39.90 -16.58
C ASP A 678 1.91 -40.95 -16.16
N GLY A 679 1.48 -42.04 -15.52
CA GLY A 679 2.31 -43.15 -15.07
C GLY A 679 2.97 -42.92 -13.71
N ASN A 680 2.66 -41.82 -13.02
CA ASN A 680 3.11 -41.54 -11.66
C ASN A 680 2.04 -41.92 -10.63
N THR A 681 2.46 -41.96 -9.37
CA THR A 681 1.54 -42.15 -8.22
C THR A 681 1.35 -40.87 -7.42
N THR A 682 1.78 -39.75 -7.99
CA THR A 682 1.69 -38.42 -7.41
C THR A 682 1.25 -37.48 -8.51
N TYR A 683 0.11 -36.85 -8.30
CA TYR A 683 -0.39 -35.77 -9.12
C TYR A 683 0.11 -34.43 -8.56
N THR A 684 0.37 -33.48 -9.45
CA THR A 684 0.76 -32.12 -9.09
C THR A 684 -0.01 -31.15 -9.96
N MET A 685 -0.30 -29.95 -9.45
CA MET A 685 -0.84 -28.83 -10.24
C MET A 685 0.27 -27.78 -10.43
N PRO A 686 1.19 -27.96 -11.39
CA PRO A 686 2.33 -27.06 -11.59
C PRO A 686 1.93 -25.83 -12.43
N PHE A 687 0.68 -25.40 -12.35
CA PHE A 687 0.13 -24.33 -13.19
C PHE A 687 0.50 -22.97 -12.64
N GLN A 688 0.59 -21.97 -13.52
CA GLN A 688 0.87 -20.60 -13.12
C GLN A 688 -0.25 -20.10 -12.19
N THR A 689 -1.49 -20.24 -12.65
CA THR A 689 -2.72 -19.92 -11.94
C THR A 689 -3.48 -21.20 -11.54
N ILE A 690 -4.10 -21.16 -10.36
CA ILE A 690 -5.01 -22.18 -9.84
C ILE A 690 -6.09 -21.38 -9.12
N GLU A 691 -7.27 -21.28 -9.71
CA GLU A 691 -8.25 -20.23 -9.40
C GLU A 691 -9.66 -20.79 -9.21
N ASP A 692 -9.76 -22.07 -8.90
CA ASP A 692 -11.05 -22.68 -8.61
C ASP A 692 -10.92 -23.60 -7.39
N VAL A 693 -11.70 -23.33 -6.33
CA VAL A 693 -11.92 -24.26 -5.22
C VAL A 693 -13.40 -24.28 -4.83
N LEU A 694 -13.98 -25.47 -4.77
CA LEU A 694 -15.37 -25.66 -4.35
C LEU A 694 -15.49 -26.79 -3.34
N VAL A 695 -16.16 -26.53 -2.22
CA VAL A 695 -16.41 -27.57 -1.22
C VAL A 695 -17.55 -28.47 -1.70
N ILE A 696 -17.26 -29.74 -1.94
CA ILE A 696 -18.25 -30.75 -2.38
C ILE A 696 -18.97 -31.34 -1.18
N ASP A 697 -18.20 -31.83 -0.21
CA ASP A 697 -18.69 -32.34 1.06
C ASP A 697 -17.62 -32.18 2.16
N GLN A 698 -17.88 -32.73 3.35
CA GLN A 698 -16.96 -32.59 4.49
C GLN A 698 -15.55 -33.15 4.22
N ASN A 699 -15.38 -33.99 3.20
CA ASN A 699 -14.18 -34.76 2.94
C ASN A 699 -13.56 -34.45 1.58
N THR A 700 -14.30 -33.80 0.69
CA THR A 700 -13.91 -33.62 -0.70
C THR A 700 -14.11 -32.19 -1.19
N ILE A 701 -13.16 -31.74 -2.00
CA ILE A 701 -13.19 -30.43 -2.66
C ILE A 701 -12.93 -30.63 -4.16
N LEU A 702 -13.50 -29.77 -5.00
CA LEU A 702 -13.11 -29.61 -6.38
C LEU A 702 -12.02 -28.54 -6.44
N VAL A 703 -11.01 -28.75 -7.27
CA VAL A 703 -9.99 -27.76 -7.60
C VAL A 703 -9.79 -27.75 -9.11
N ALA A 704 -9.62 -26.59 -9.73
CA ALA A 704 -9.25 -26.48 -11.13
C ALA A 704 -8.23 -25.35 -11.36
N ASN A 705 -7.57 -25.39 -12.51
CA ASN A 705 -6.67 -24.34 -12.93
C ASN A 705 -7.32 -23.43 -13.97
N ASP A 706 -6.95 -22.16 -13.90
CA ASP A 706 -6.89 -21.32 -15.08
C ASP A 706 -5.64 -21.73 -15.90
N ASN A 707 -5.79 -21.77 -17.21
CA ASN A 707 -4.71 -22.08 -18.14
C ASN A 707 -4.14 -20.85 -18.85
N ASN A 708 -4.54 -19.63 -18.44
CA ASN A 708 -4.17 -18.34 -19.02
C ASN A 708 -4.07 -18.42 -20.55
N TYR A 709 -5.10 -18.90 -21.23
CA TYR A 709 -4.95 -19.31 -22.62
C TYR A 709 -4.48 -18.16 -23.53
N PRO A 710 -3.51 -18.38 -24.46
CA PRO A 710 -2.73 -19.60 -24.71
C PRO A 710 -1.32 -19.53 -24.10
N PHE A 711 -1.11 -18.81 -23.00
CA PHE A 711 0.21 -18.42 -22.48
C PHE A 711 0.85 -19.46 -21.54
N SER A 712 0.07 -20.17 -20.73
CA SER A 712 0.62 -21.11 -19.74
C SER A 712 0.98 -22.47 -20.34
N VAL A 713 2.06 -23.03 -19.80
CA VAL A 713 2.77 -24.26 -20.23
C VAL A 713 3.35 -24.99 -19.00
N GLY A 714 2.53 -25.16 -17.96
CA GLY A 714 2.86 -25.89 -16.74
C GLY A 714 3.24 -27.35 -16.98
N ARG A 715 2.69 -27.97 -18.04
CA ARG A 715 3.12 -29.29 -18.54
C ARG A 715 3.71 -29.21 -19.96
N PRO A 716 4.97 -28.74 -20.11
CA PRO A 716 5.56 -28.52 -21.43
C PRO A 716 5.72 -29.84 -22.22
N PRO A 717 5.70 -29.79 -23.57
CA PRO A 717 5.72 -28.58 -24.41
C PRO A 717 4.34 -28.06 -24.83
N ALA A 718 3.25 -28.70 -24.40
CA ALA A 718 1.90 -28.26 -24.74
C ALA A 718 1.48 -27.07 -23.88
N ILE A 719 0.52 -26.28 -24.39
CA ILE A 719 -0.21 -25.33 -23.54
C ILE A 719 -1.11 -26.09 -22.58
N ASP A 720 -1.39 -25.49 -21.43
CA ASP A 720 -2.18 -26.15 -20.39
C ASP A 720 -3.65 -26.31 -20.80
N ASN A 721 -4.18 -27.48 -20.52
CA ASN A 721 -5.62 -27.71 -20.48
C ASN A 721 -6.19 -27.13 -19.18
N ASN A 722 -7.51 -26.96 -19.10
CA ASN A 722 -8.16 -26.81 -17.80
C ASN A 722 -8.34 -28.21 -17.20
N GLU A 723 -7.51 -28.54 -16.22
CA GLU A 723 -7.60 -29.75 -15.41
C GLU A 723 -8.56 -29.47 -14.24
N ILE A 724 -9.61 -30.29 -14.13
CA ILE A 724 -10.60 -30.23 -13.05
C ILE A 724 -10.43 -31.50 -12.23
N VAL A 725 -10.12 -31.34 -10.95
CA VAL A 725 -9.82 -32.45 -10.05
C VAL A 725 -10.71 -32.43 -8.82
N VAL A 726 -11.03 -33.63 -8.34
CA VAL A 726 -11.66 -33.81 -7.03
C VAL A 726 -10.60 -34.34 -6.08
N LEU A 727 -10.42 -33.67 -4.95
CA LEU A 727 -9.43 -34.01 -3.94
C LEU A 727 -10.13 -34.52 -2.68
N GLN A 728 -9.65 -35.65 -2.16
CA GLN A 728 -9.99 -36.13 -0.83
C GLN A 728 -9.02 -35.55 0.18
N LEU A 729 -9.58 -34.82 1.15
CA LEU A 729 -8.85 -34.28 2.29
C LEU A 729 -8.54 -35.38 3.32
N SER A 730 -7.38 -35.28 3.98
CA SER A 730 -7.00 -36.17 5.08
C SER A 730 -7.78 -35.91 6.36
N GLN A 731 -8.31 -34.69 6.52
CA GLN A 731 -9.10 -34.27 7.68
C GLN A 731 -10.44 -33.73 7.20
N PRO A 732 -11.55 -34.12 7.84
CA PRO A 732 -12.85 -33.60 7.50
C PRO A 732 -12.96 -32.12 7.86
N LEU A 733 -13.62 -31.36 7.00
CA LEU A 733 -14.08 -30.00 7.23
C LEU A 733 -15.29 -30.02 8.19
N ASN A 734 -15.40 -28.98 9.01
CA ASN A 734 -16.61 -28.75 9.82
C ASN A 734 -17.68 -28.10 8.93
N LEU A 735 -18.31 -28.88 8.06
CA LEU A 735 -19.18 -28.36 6.99
C LEU A 735 -20.55 -27.93 7.52
N ASP A 736 -21.00 -26.72 7.17
CA ASP A 736 -22.39 -26.32 7.38
C ASP A 736 -23.33 -27.12 6.45
N PRO A 737 -24.49 -27.61 6.94
CA PRO A 737 -25.40 -28.43 6.13
C PRO A 737 -25.97 -27.74 4.88
N LYS A 738 -25.88 -26.41 4.76
CA LYS A 738 -26.29 -25.65 3.57
C LYS A 738 -25.18 -25.50 2.53
N VAL A 739 -23.95 -25.92 2.85
CA VAL A 739 -22.79 -25.82 1.96
C VAL A 739 -22.55 -27.14 1.23
N GLY A 740 -22.03 -27.07 0.01
CA GLY A 740 -21.72 -28.22 -0.84
C GLY A 740 -22.95 -28.92 -1.40
N LEU A 741 -22.78 -30.17 -1.85
CA LEU A 741 -23.85 -30.95 -2.49
C LEU A 741 -25.07 -31.16 -1.58
N ALA A 742 -24.87 -31.19 -0.26
CA ALA A 742 -25.96 -31.33 0.72
C ALA A 742 -26.90 -30.11 0.67
N GLY A 743 -26.35 -28.91 0.48
CA GLY A 743 -27.12 -27.66 0.38
C GLY A 743 -28.00 -27.57 -0.87
N LEU A 744 -27.55 -28.14 -1.99
CA LEU A 744 -28.31 -28.17 -3.25
C LEU A 744 -29.65 -28.92 -3.13
N GLY A 745 -29.73 -29.90 -2.22
CA GLY A 745 -30.92 -30.72 -2.00
C GLY A 745 -32.15 -29.94 -1.50
N GLY A 746 -31.96 -28.71 -0.98
CA GLY A 746 -33.04 -27.81 -0.57
C GLY A 746 -33.50 -26.81 -1.63
N SER A 747 -32.71 -26.58 -2.70
CA SER A 747 -32.86 -25.45 -3.63
C SER A 747 -33.30 -25.82 -5.06
N MET A 748 -33.56 -27.11 -5.36
CA MET A 748 -34.08 -27.61 -6.65
C MET A 748 -35.45 -27.04 -7.08
N ALA A 749 -36.01 -26.05 -6.38
CA ALA A 749 -37.28 -25.41 -6.70
C ALA A 749 -37.15 -24.05 -7.43
N GLY A 750 -35.94 -23.48 -7.57
CA GLY A 750 -35.76 -22.09 -8.03
C GLY A 750 -35.29 -21.89 -9.47
N LEU A 751 -34.36 -22.71 -9.98
CA LEU A 751 -33.85 -22.59 -11.35
C LEU A 751 -34.70 -23.43 -12.30
N SER A 752 -35.86 -22.87 -12.66
CA SER A 752 -36.73 -23.41 -13.70
C SER A 752 -35.96 -23.60 -15.02
N THR A 753 -36.13 -24.78 -15.61
CA THR A 753 -35.64 -25.20 -16.93
C THR A 753 -36.25 -24.45 -18.12
N ASP A 754 -36.97 -23.34 -17.90
CA ASP A 754 -37.54 -22.48 -18.95
C ASP A 754 -36.63 -21.25 -19.22
N LEU A 755 -35.38 -21.50 -19.62
CA LEU A 755 -34.57 -20.49 -20.30
C LEU A 755 -34.90 -20.53 -21.79
N GLY A 756 -35.31 -19.39 -22.34
CA GLY A 756 -35.75 -19.24 -23.72
C GLY A 756 -34.74 -19.84 -24.70
N MET A 757 -35.18 -20.86 -25.42
CA MET A 757 -34.39 -21.56 -26.44
C MET A 757 -33.91 -20.60 -27.53
N GLY A 758 -32.66 -20.15 -27.43
CA GLY A 758 -31.84 -19.87 -28.59
C GLY A 758 -31.39 -21.21 -29.18
N SER A 759 -32.20 -21.78 -30.07
CA SER A 759 -31.85 -23.05 -30.73
C SER A 759 -30.57 -22.88 -31.56
N LEU A 760 -29.59 -23.75 -31.33
CA LEU A 760 -28.48 -24.00 -32.24
C LEU A 760 -29.03 -24.40 -33.63
N ALA A 761 -28.68 -23.64 -34.66
CA ALA A 761 -28.87 -24.00 -36.07
C ALA A 761 -27.57 -23.71 -36.84
#